data_AF-A0A949RM61-F1
#
_entry.id   AF-A0A949RM61-F1
#
_cell.length_a   1.000
_cell.length_b   1.000
_cell.length_c   1.000
_cell.angle_alpha   90.00
_cell.angle_beta   90.00
_cell.angle_gamma   90.00
#
_symmetry.space_group_name_H-M   'P 1'
#
loop_
_entity.id
_entity.type
_entity.pdbx_description
1 polymer ?
#
loop_
_entity_poly.entity_id
_entity_poly.type
_entity_poly.pdbx_seq_one_letter_code
_entity_poly.pdbx_strand_id
1 'polypeptide(L)'
;MPRCLCVITVMFLAGTALLAQARKGRNPEGPVPAGEPAHFAGAIGGERASAEGRQADWPAIAHTSDGALWAIYVEWNDKDADRVLVRRRDTAGTWGPALELADGNWDHYSPAIAPRGSGVVAVWAAQSSGNYDLFWSEIQADGKAARPARLTTAPNSDFNVRAVSDAQGNVTIAWQSFRKGNADIYVRRLTGSTWGPEEALTTWDANDWEPAIALDSHGVAWISWDSYRNGNYDVFLRSYDGTRVGTPITVTTEPAAQFHSTVAVDGMDRVWVAWDDAGENWGKDYSRASSAPGSRGLHYSRALGMRVYAGGRVEEVMNAVARKFSGRMRRYAELPHLMFDQKGALCLVFRHWTGTRPNEIYHFYVTRLSGGEWVEPYQLASSSGRNSQHASLALKPGGGVTIGYSSDGRSPSNVPRDQMHALHYNVYVSEWEAGAQPANANLVAAQLPAAGAPAPRRVRQTMTAGGRRYTLLLGDCHRHTDIRGHSGVDGSVLDTYRYGIDAAQLDFLGTSDHNEVMGGRWPDGLRDYQWWTVQKAVDLFTHAPSFIGIYSYEHSMTRPAGHRNVLFLKRGAPLRPIDRERNKEDDLPPNMWKWWREHVFTQPGQKSVIVPHTFAAGPLADWNWPNARFDCLLEMYQGARGSYEAYKLPDKEKRGPTQVDEDGHYAANALAKGNIYGFVSFSDHGSTHNSWAGVWVLKEDREGVLDGMYERHTFAASDEIVAKVTAGGHMPGDEWNVSGGKAPRIEATIAAMDRILRVDVVKDGKYVYTMRPNRGTAAKLNWRDSEPSPGRSYYYVRVFQRDPENPEGDPEIAWTSPFYVTYQ
;
A
#
# COMPACT_ATOMS: atom_id res chain seq x y z
N MET A 1 39.92 -68.98 11.35
CA MET A 1 38.59 -68.41 11.67
C MET A 1 38.33 -68.60 13.15
N PRO A 2 38.01 -67.54 13.89
CA PRO A 2 37.10 -67.60 15.04
C PRO A 2 35.86 -66.73 14.81
N ARG A 3 34.75 -66.96 15.52
CA ARG A 3 33.51 -66.16 15.40
C ARG A 3 33.16 -65.46 16.71
N CYS A 4 32.91 -64.15 16.58
CA CYS A 4 31.96 -63.32 17.32
C CYS A 4 31.81 -63.58 18.84
N LEU A 5 32.46 -62.71 19.62
CA LEU A 5 31.96 -62.29 20.93
C LEU A 5 31.93 -60.75 20.96
N CYS A 6 30.83 -60.15 21.40
CA CYS A 6 30.83 -58.80 21.97
C CYS A 6 29.61 -58.62 22.88
N VAL A 7 29.74 -57.81 23.93
CA VAL A 7 28.89 -57.83 25.12
C VAL A 7 27.87 -56.68 25.13
N ILE A 8 26.72 -56.93 25.77
CA ILE A 8 25.64 -55.96 25.96
C ILE A 8 26.03 -54.90 27.01
N THR A 9 25.92 -53.62 26.63
CA THR A 9 25.58 -52.52 27.55
C THR A 9 24.63 -51.58 26.82
N VAL A 10 23.38 -51.45 27.29
CA VAL A 10 22.35 -50.64 26.64
C VAL A 10 22.45 -49.18 27.10
N MET A 11 22.35 -48.24 26.16
CA MET A 11 22.44 -46.81 26.42
C MET A 11 21.18 -46.26 27.13
N PHE A 12 21.41 -45.46 28.18
CA PHE A 12 20.47 -44.42 28.60
C PHE A 12 20.75 -43.12 27.81
N LEU A 13 19.84 -42.13 27.91
CA LEU A 13 19.93 -40.77 27.36
C LEU A 13 19.78 -40.62 25.82
N ALA A 14 18.61 -41.03 25.31
CA ALA A 14 18.09 -40.55 24.02
C ALA A 14 16.57 -40.27 24.13
N GLY A 15 16.17 -39.22 24.87
CA GLY A 15 14.78 -39.08 25.32
C GLY A 15 14.18 -37.69 25.58
N THR A 16 14.85 -36.59 25.22
CA THR A 16 14.31 -35.21 25.45
C THR A 16 14.59 -34.17 24.36
N ALA A 17 15.51 -34.42 23.41
CA ALA A 17 15.96 -33.39 22.46
C ALA A 17 15.15 -33.28 21.15
N LEU A 18 14.31 -34.27 20.81
CA LEU A 18 13.73 -34.44 19.48
C LEU A 18 12.26 -33.98 19.31
N LEU A 19 11.63 -33.48 20.37
CA LEU A 19 10.24 -32.97 20.35
C LEU A 19 10.13 -31.44 20.39
N ALA A 20 11.25 -30.71 20.35
CA ALA A 20 11.31 -29.25 20.43
C ALA A 20 11.59 -28.54 19.08
N GLN A 21 11.65 -29.28 17.96
CA GLN A 21 11.97 -28.72 16.62
C GLN A 21 10.83 -28.81 15.58
N ALA A 22 9.71 -29.46 15.90
CA ALA A 22 8.48 -29.31 15.12
C ALA A 22 7.74 -28.02 15.55
N ARG A 23 7.02 -27.37 14.63
CA ARG A 23 6.28 -26.10 14.85
C ARG A 23 7.15 -24.87 15.21
N LYS A 24 8.28 -24.69 14.53
CA LYS A 24 8.71 -23.35 14.10
C LYS A 24 8.87 -23.36 12.58
N GLY A 25 8.12 -22.52 11.88
CA GLY A 25 8.33 -22.27 10.45
C GLY A 25 9.75 -21.76 10.26
N ARG A 26 10.57 -22.51 9.50
CA ARG A 26 11.92 -22.06 9.16
C ARG A 26 11.80 -21.00 8.07
N ASN A 27 11.98 -19.73 8.44
CA ASN A 27 12.39 -18.73 7.47
C ASN A 27 13.75 -19.19 6.88
N PRO A 28 13.84 -19.50 5.57
CA PRO A 28 15.03 -20.13 4.98
C PRO A 28 16.22 -19.19 4.85
N GLU A 29 15.99 -17.88 4.85
CA GLU A 29 17.05 -16.84 4.95
C GLU A 29 17.43 -16.51 6.40
N GLY A 30 16.69 -17.07 7.37
CA GLY A 30 16.74 -16.67 8.76
C GLY A 30 16.01 -15.33 9.01
N PRO A 31 15.69 -15.00 10.29
CA PRO A 31 15.28 -13.64 10.61
C PRO A 31 16.41 -12.69 10.22
N VAL A 32 16.09 -11.55 9.59
CA VAL A 32 17.07 -10.47 9.36
C VAL A 32 17.68 -10.14 10.72
N PRO A 33 18.98 -10.40 10.96
CA PRO A 33 19.54 -10.20 12.28
C PRO A 33 19.43 -8.73 12.69
N ALA A 34 19.45 -8.47 14.00
CA ALA A 34 19.86 -7.16 14.52
C ALA A 34 21.39 -6.96 14.40
N GLY A 35 22.00 -7.60 13.40
CA GLY A 35 23.43 -7.82 13.27
C GLY A 35 24.00 -6.99 12.13
N GLU A 36 25.04 -6.24 12.47
CA GLU A 36 25.79 -5.30 11.64
C GLU A 36 24.95 -4.15 11.04
N PRO A 37 25.16 -2.90 11.50
CA PRO A 37 24.72 -1.71 10.77
C PRO A 37 25.28 -1.71 9.34
N ALA A 38 24.63 -1.00 8.42
CA ALA A 38 25.23 -0.72 7.13
C ALA A 38 26.48 0.17 7.33
N HIS A 39 27.60 -0.23 6.73
CA HIS A 39 28.79 0.62 6.61
C HIS A 39 28.60 1.61 5.45
N PHE A 40 28.98 2.86 5.67
CA PHE A 40 28.94 3.94 4.69
C PHE A 40 30.09 4.92 4.95
N ALA A 41 30.59 5.61 3.93
CA ALA A 41 31.81 6.41 3.98
C ALA A 41 31.68 7.74 4.75
N GLY A 42 30.47 8.19 5.03
CA GLY A 42 30.18 9.41 5.78
C GLY A 42 28.81 9.98 5.46
N ALA A 43 28.60 11.24 5.84
CA ALA A 43 27.38 11.98 5.52
C ALA A 43 27.67 13.21 4.64
N ILE A 44 26.77 13.51 3.71
CA ILE A 44 26.77 14.74 2.90
C ILE A 44 25.83 15.75 3.57
N GLY A 45 26.25 17.01 3.66
CA GLY A 45 25.47 18.07 4.31
C GLY A 45 24.23 18.48 3.50
N GLY A 46 23.08 18.59 4.18
CA GLY A 46 21.81 19.04 3.60
C GLY A 46 21.46 20.47 4.00
N GLU A 47 21.21 21.32 3.01
CA GLU A 47 20.73 22.70 3.17
C GLU A 47 19.20 22.73 3.06
N ARG A 48 18.49 23.36 4.02
CA ARG A 48 17.02 23.37 4.03
C ARG A 48 16.46 24.38 3.02
N ALA A 49 15.74 23.89 2.02
CA ALA A 49 15.04 24.70 1.02
C ALA A 49 13.64 25.13 1.48
N SER A 50 12.93 24.36 2.32
CA SER A 50 11.63 24.76 2.87
C SER A 50 11.76 25.86 3.95
N ALA A 51 10.64 26.51 4.27
CA ALA A 51 10.53 27.32 5.47
C ALA A 51 10.61 26.45 6.75
N GLU A 52 10.97 27.05 7.88
CA GLU A 52 10.93 26.40 9.19
C GLU A 52 9.52 26.49 9.79
N GLY A 53 9.03 25.43 10.43
CA GLY A 53 7.67 25.39 10.99
C GLY A 53 6.55 25.35 9.93
N ARG A 54 6.87 24.94 8.69
CA ARG A 54 5.92 24.69 7.60
C ARG A 54 6.12 23.27 7.05
N GLN A 55 5.08 22.44 7.02
CA GLN A 55 5.20 21.04 6.62
C GLN A 55 5.28 20.89 5.09
N ALA A 56 6.46 20.51 4.59
CA ALA A 56 6.79 20.49 3.16
C ALA A 56 7.39 19.14 2.70
N ASP A 57 6.84 18.57 1.62
CA ASP A 57 7.23 17.27 1.05
C ASP A 57 7.09 17.29 -0.50
N TRP A 58 7.34 16.15 -1.15
CA TRP A 58 7.38 15.95 -2.62
C TRP A 58 8.24 16.99 -3.37
N PRO A 59 9.56 17.07 -3.10
CA PRO A 59 10.42 18.03 -3.75
C PRO A 59 10.89 17.59 -5.15
N ALA A 60 10.91 18.53 -6.09
CA ALA A 60 11.67 18.41 -7.34
C ALA A 60 12.61 19.62 -7.52
N ILE A 61 13.73 19.43 -8.23
CA ILE A 61 14.76 20.45 -8.41
C ILE A 61 15.28 20.54 -9.84
N ALA A 62 15.72 21.73 -10.25
CA ALA A 62 16.35 21.99 -11.55
C ALA A 62 17.42 23.09 -11.44
N HIS A 63 18.54 22.95 -12.14
CA HIS A 63 19.51 24.03 -12.34
C HIS A 63 19.29 24.71 -13.68
N THR A 64 19.25 26.04 -13.69
CA THR A 64 19.03 26.85 -14.90
C THR A 64 20.33 27.34 -15.54
N SER A 65 20.26 27.85 -16.78
CA SER A 65 21.45 28.21 -17.58
C SER A 65 22.25 29.41 -17.05
N ASP A 66 21.73 30.10 -16.04
CA ASP A 66 22.38 31.15 -15.26
C ASP A 66 23.10 30.61 -13.99
N GLY A 67 23.04 29.31 -13.76
CA GLY A 67 23.63 28.62 -12.61
C GLY A 67 22.79 28.64 -11.34
N ALA A 68 21.55 29.16 -11.38
CA ALA A 68 20.66 29.14 -10.22
C ALA A 68 19.97 27.78 -10.03
N LEU A 69 19.78 27.40 -8.77
CA LEU A 69 19.02 26.20 -8.39
C LEU A 69 17.58 26.60 -8.09
N TRP A 70 16.64 25.89 -8.70
CA TRP A 70 15.22 26.00 -8.40
C TRP A 70 14.74 24.75 -7.67
N ALA A 71 13.86 24.92 -6.70
CA ALA A 71 13.15 23.84 -6.02
C ALA A 71 11.65 24.11 -6.06
N ILE A 72 10.87 23.09 -6.40
CA ILE A 72 9.41 23.04 -6.24
C ILE A 72 9.06 22.02 -5.16
N TYR A 73 8.05 22.29 -4.35
CA TYR A 73 7.56 21.37 -3.32
C TYR A 73 6.11 21.69 -2.95
N VAL A 74 5.46 20.76 -2.25
CA VAL A 74 4.10 20.91 -1.73
C VAL A 74 4.17 21.27 -0.24
N GLU A 75 3.46 22.31 0.20
CA GLU A 75 3.39 22.73 1.60
C GLU A 75 1.94 22.65 2.14
N TRP A 76 1.73 21.93 3.23
CA TRP A 76 0.42 21.73 3.88
C TRP A 76 0.00 22.95 4.73
N ASN A 77 -1.29 23.25 4.82
CA ASN A 77 -1.85 24.38 5.56
C ASN A 77 -2.12 24.10 7.06
N ASP A 78 -1.64 22.94 7.55
CA ASP A 78 -1.86 22.41 8.91
C ASP A 78 -3.33 22.13 9.26
N LYS A 79 -4.19 21.87 8.25
CA LYS A 79 -5.62 21.55 8.41
C LYS A 79 -6.15 20.56 7.39
N ASP A 80 -6.33 21.01 6.14
CA ASP A 80 -7.25 20.41 5.16
C ASP A 80 -6.79 20.56 3.70
N ALA A 81 -5.86 21.47 3.41
CA ALA A 81 -5.39 21.79 2.07
C ALA A 81 -3.86 21.99 2.00
N ASP A 82 -3.29 21.96 0.80
CA ASP A 82 -1.89 22.31 0.55
C ASP A 82 -1.75 23.30 -0.61
N ARG A 83 -0.50 23.69 -0.90
CA ARG A 83 -0.13 24.60 -1.99
C ARG A 83 1.21 24.22 -2.61
N VAL A 84 1.36 24.49 -3.90
CA VAL A 84 2.62 24.33 -4.62
C VAL A 84 3.47 25.59 -4.44
N LEU A 85 4.65 25.43 -3.85
CA LEU A 85 5.62 26.50 -3.64
C LEU A 85 6.88 26.26 -4.48
N VAL A 86 7.43 27.34 -5.02
CA VAL A 86 8.72 27.37 -5.73
C VAL A 86 9.67 28.33 -5.03
N ARG A 87 10.95 27.97 -4.94
CA ARG A 87 12.04 28.87 -4.52
C ARG A 87 13.20 28.79 -5.50
N ARG A 88 13.93 29.90 -5.64
CA ARG A 88 15.19 30.03 -6.39
C ARG A 88 16.33 30.33 -5.42
N ARG A 89 17.42 29.57 -5.50
CA ARG A 89 18.71 29.81 -4.83
C ARG A 89 19.67 30.38 -5.87
N ASP A 90 20.27 31.52 -5.56
CA ASP A 90 21.25 32.14 -6.46
C ASP A 90 22.61 31.41 -6.44
N THR A 91 23.51 31.84 -7.32
CA THR A 91 24.88 31.29 -7.43
C THR A 91 25.78 31.62 -6.24
N ALA A 92 25.31 32.44 -5.28
CA ALA A 92 25.98 32.69 -4.00
C ALA A 92 25.42 31.80 -2.86
N GLY A 93 24.44 30.94 -3.16
CA GLY A 93 23.80 30.03 -2.19
C GLY A 93 22.62 30.63 -1.44
N THR A 94 22.13 31.82 -1.80
CA THR A 94 21.02 32.49 -1.09
C THR A 94 19.68 32.10 -1.69
N TRP A 95 18.80 31.49 -0.87
CA TRP A 95 17.41 31.25 -1.26
C TRP A 95 16.57 32.53 -1.20
N GLY A 96 15.97 32.89 -2.32
CA GLY A 96 14.94 33.94 -2.40
C GLY A 96 13.63 33.59 -1.68
N PRO A 97 12.62 34.48 -1.74
CA PRO A 97 11.30 34.23 -1.18
C PRO A 97 10.61 33.02 -1.84
N ALA A 98 9.59 32.49 -1.16
CA ALA A 98 8.71 31.48 -1.74
C ALA A 98 7.68 32.13 -2.68
N LEU A 99 7.54 31.54 -3.86
CA LEU A 99 6.56 31.88 -4.88
C LEU A 99 5.47 30.81 -4.86
N GLU A 100 4.22 31.21 -4.61
CA GLU A 100 3.07 30.31 -4.63
C GLU A 100 2.48 30.23 -6.04
N LEU A 101 2.32 29.01 -6.56
CA LEU A 101 1.70 28.76 -7.86
C LEU A 101 0.18 28.64 -7.71
N ALA A 102 -0.47 29.76 -7.38
CA ALA A 102 -1.90 29.83 -7.09
C ALA A 102 -2.78 29.48 -8.32
N ASP A 103 -3.10 28.20 -8.48
CA ASP A 103 -4.01 27.66 -9.50
C ASP A 103 -5.49 27.68 -9.05
N GLY A 104 -5.73 27.68 -7.74
CA GLY A 104 -7.05 27.67 -7.11
C GLY A 104 -7.53 26.29 -6.64
N ASN A 105 -6.69 25.26 -6.74
CA ASN A 105 -6.93 23.94 -6.18
C ASN A 105 -6.48 23.90 -4.70
N TRP A 106 -6.79 22.79 -4.01
CA TRP A 106 -6.59 22.65 -2.56
C TRP A 106 -5.79 21.40 -2.16
N ASP A 107 -5.43 20.55 -3.11
CA ASP A 107 -4.72 19.29 -2.83
C ASP A 107 -3.82 18.91 -4.01
N HIS A 108 -2.51 18.77 -3.78
CA HIS A 108 -1.50 18.68 -4.85
C HIS A 108 -0.61 17.44 -4.72
N TYR A 109 -0.10 16.90 -5.83
CA TYR A 109 0.74 15.68 -5.81
C TYR A 109 1.80 15.64 -6.93
N SER A 110 2.90 14.95 -6.65
CA SER A 110 4.05 14.70 -7.55
C SER A 110 4.39 15.88 -8.50
N PRO A 111 4.80 17.05 -7.97
CA PRO A 111 5.30 18.15 -8.78
C PRO A 111 6.65 17.79 -9.44
N ALA A 112 6.87 18.36 -10.62
CA ALA A 112 8.09 18.29 -11.39
C ALA A 112 8.50 19.69 -11.87
N ILE A 113 9.79 19.88 -12.10
CA ILE A 113 10.36 21.14 -12.56
C ILE A 113 11.47 20.86 -13.58
N ALA A 114 11.45 21.56 -14.71
CA ALA A 114 12.45 21.43 -15.76
C ALA A 114 13.05 22.81 -16.12
N PRO A 115 14.37 22.92 -16.33
CA PRO A 115 15.01 24.20 -16.65
C PRO A 115 14.70 24.63 -18.10
N ARG A 116 14.62 25.95 -18.32
CA ARG A 116 14.26 26.53 -19.60
C ARG A 116 14.97 27.87 -19.80
N GLY A 117 16.21 27.81 -20.26
CA GLY A 117 17.13 28.94 -20.16
C GLY A 117 17.41 29.28 -18.69
N SER A 118 17.30 30.56 -18.33
CA SER A 118 17.37 31.05 -16.95
C SER A 118 16.06 30.95 -16.16
N GLY A 119 14.96 30.57 -16.83
CA GLY A 119 13.66 30.27 -16.22
C GLY A 119 13.41 28.77 -16.09
N VAL A 120 12.21 28.40 -15.63
CA VAL A 120 11.79 27.01 -15.42
C VAL A 120 10.35 26.78 -15.89
N VAL A 121 10.02 25.52 -16.19
CA VAL A 121 8.62 25.06 -16.32
C VAL A 121 8.32 24.15 -15.13
N ALA A 122 7.31 24.53 -14.36
CA ALA A 122 6.73 23.75 -13.28
C ALA A 122 5.49 23.00 -13.78
N VAL A 123 5.33 21.73 -13.40
CA VAL A 123 4.16 20.89 -13.72
C VAL A 123 3.80 20.08 -12.47
N TRP A 124 2.52 19.91 -12.15
CA TRP A 124 2.08 19.18 -10.95
C TRP A 124 0.68 18.59 -11.16
N ALA A 125 0.31 17.57 -10.39
CA ALA A 125 -1.08 17.12 -10.29
C ALA A 125 -1.82 17.93 -9.22
N ALA A 126 -3.07 18.30 -9.46
CA ALA A 126 -3.91 19.02 -8.50
C ALA A 126 -5.36 18.54 -8.52
N GLN A 127 -5.99 18.48 -7.35
CA GLN A 127 -7.37 17.99 -7.20
C GLN A 127 -8.39 19.10 -7.46
N SER A 128 -9.23 18.91 -8.47
CA SER A 128 -10.32 19.82 -8.82
C SER A 128 -11.63 19.05 -8.92
N SER A 129 -12.61 19.41 -8.08
CA SER A 129 -13.96 18.82 -8.04
C SER A 129 -14.02 17.28 -7.95
N GLY A 130 -13.02 16.64 -7.36
CA GLY A 130 -12.94 15.18 -7.19
C GLY A 130 -12.14 14.44 -8.26
N ASN A 131 -11.57 15.16 -9.25
CA ASN A 131 -10.61 14.62 -10.22
C ASN A 131 -9.20 15.14 -9.90
N TYR A 132 -8.15 14.41 -10.25
CA TYR A 132 -6.79 14.97 -10.33
C TYR A 132 -6.41 15.20 -11.79
N ASP A 133 -6.02 16.43 -12.10
CA ASP A 133 -5.53 16.83 -13.41
C ASP A 133 -4.13 17.41 -13.30
N LEU A 134 -3.36 17.38 -14.40
CA LEU A 134 -2.10 18.11 -14.45
C LEU A 134 -2.35 19.61 -14.67
N PHE A 135 -1.56 20.43 -13.99
CA PHE A 135 -1.46 21.88 -14.14
C PHE A 135 0.01 22.26 -14.37
N TRP A 136 0.25 23.42 -15.00
CA TRP A 136 1.61 23.91 -15.26
C TRP A 136 1.70 25.43 -15.21
N SER A 137 2.94 25.93 -15.01
CA SER A 137 3.30 27.34 -15.15
C SER A 137 4.75 27.48 -15.65
N GLU A 138 5.01 28.51 -16.45
CA GLU A 138 6.36 28.95 -16.82
C GLU A 138 6.80 30.10 -15.91
N ILE A 139 7.99 30.02 -15.33
CA ILE A 139 8.51 30.97 -14.35
C ILE A 139 9.82 31.58 -14.87
N GLN A 140 9.85 32.90 -15.00
CA GLN A 140 10.99 33.64 -15.51
C GLN A 140 12.07 33.84 -14.44
N ALA A 141 13.30 34.15 -14.86
CA ALA A 141 14.47 34.29 -13.98
C ALA A 141 14.32 35.35 -12.87
N ASP A 142 13.42 36.32 -13.05
CA ASP A 142 13.09 37.36 -12.07
C ASP A 142 11.96 36.97 -11.08
N GLY A 143 11.52 35.70 -11.12
CA GLY A 143 10.47 35.16 -10.26
C GLY A 143 9.04 35.37 -10.75
N LYS A 144 8.83 35.96 -11.94
CA LYS A 144 7.48 36.08 -12.52
C LYS A 144 6.99 34.74 -13.08
N ALA A 145 6.02 34.13 -12.41
CA ALA A 145 5.25 33.02 -12.94
C ALA A 145 4.15 33.50 -13.91
N ALA A 146 3.91 32.74 -14.97
CA ALA A 146 2.67 32.78 -15.72
C ALA A 146 1.52 32.27 -14.85
N ARG A 147 0.28 32.72 -15.11
CA ARG A 147 -0.91 32.16 -14.44
C ARG A 147 -0.97 30.64 -14.70
N PRO A 148 -1.13 29.79 -13.67
CA PRO A 148 -1.26 28.36 -13.87
C PRO A 148 -2.38 27.99 -14.83
N ALA A 149 -2.10 27.00 -15.69
CA ALA A 149 -3.05 26.48 -16.68
C ALA A 149 -3.21 24.97 -16.52
N ARG A 150 -4.45 24.49 -16.62
CA ARG A 150 -4.78 23.06 -16.65
C ARG A 150 -4.26 22.46 -17.97
N LEU A 151 -3.59 21.32 -17.88
CA LEU A 151 -2.83 20.67 -18.95
C LEU A 151 -3.53 19.41 -19.48
N THR A 152 -4.21 18.66 -18.60
CA THR A 152 -5.02 17.48 -18.95
C THR A 152 -6.49 17.69 -18.56
N THR A 153 -7.39 16.90 -19.14
CA THR A 153 -8.84 16.96 -18.86
C THR A 153 -9.47 15.56 -18.92
N ALA A 154 -8.73 14.52 -18.53
CA ALA A 154 -9.17 13.14 -18.61
C ALA A 154 -10.13 12.80 -17.45
N PRO A 155 -11.01 11.79 -17.62
CA PRO A 155 -11.70 11.18 -16.49
C PRO A 155 -10.68 10.42 -15.63
N ASN A 156 -10.80 10.56 -14.31
CA ASN A 156 -9.92 10.04 -13.28
C ASN A 156 -8.53 10.71 -13.23
N SER A 157 -7.71 10.28 -12.27
CA SER A 157 -6.46 10.92 -11.87
C SER A 157 -5.35 10.82 -12.93
N ASP A 158 -4.87 11.97 -13.41
CA ASP A 158 -3.54 12.15 -14.02
C ASP A 158 -2.53 12.55 -12.91
N PHE A 159 -1.48 11.75 -12.66
CA PHE A 159 -0.44 12.07 -11.68
C PHE A 159 0.91 11.38 -11.94
N ASN A 160 1.84 11.44 -10.99
CA ASN A 160 3.23 10.95 -11.14
C ASN A 160 3.93 11.52 -12.39
N VAL A 161 3.72 12.82 -12.63
CA VAL A 161 4.38 13.53 -13.73
C VAL A 161 5.88 13.67 -13.46
N ARG A 162 6.69 13.38 -14.48
CA ARG A 162 8.11 13.72 -14.56
C ARG A 162 8.35 14.65 -15.74
N ALA A 163 9.35 15.52 -15.65
CA ALA A 163 9.68 16.50 -16.68
C ALA A 163 11.18 16.57 -16.92
N VAL A 164 11.58 16.68 -18.19
CA VAL A 164 12.97 16.93 -18.64
C VAL A 164 12.97 17.90 -19.82
N SER A 165 14.06 18.63 -20.01
CA SER A 165 14.21 19.58 -21.11
C SER A 165 15.48 19.39 -21.92
N ASP A 166 15.41 19.72 -23.21
CA ASP A 166 16.56 19.73 -24.10
C ASP A 166 17.29 21.08 -24.09
N ALA A 167 18.45 21.13 -24.75
CA ALA A 167 19.27 22.34 -24.85
C ALA A 167 18.59 23.49 -25.63
N GLN A 168 17.49 23.21 -26.34
CA GLN A 168 16.68 24.15 -27.09
C GLN A 168 15.51 24.70 -26.24
N GLY A 169 15.32 24.19 -25.02
CA GLY A 169 14.27 24.63 -24.10
C GLY A 169 12.88 24.05 -24.43
N ASN A 170 12.81 22.95 -25.18
CA ASN A 170 11.61 22.13 -25.26
C ASN A 170 11.51 21.27 -23.99
N VAL A 171 10.31 21.06 -23.46
CA VAL A 171 10.08 20.26 -22.24
C VAL A 171 9.27 19.02 -22.59
N THR A 172 9.80 17.83 -22.35
CA THR A 172 9.03 16.58 -22.46
C THR A 172 8.55 16.16 -21.06
N ILE A 173 7.29 15.77 -20.96
CA ILE A 173 6.74 15.18 -19.73
C ILE A 173 6.15 13.80 -20.01
N ALA A 174 6.22 12.93 -19.01
CA ALA A 174 5.52 11.65 -18.95
C ALA A 174 4.80 11.53 -17.61
N TRP A 175 3.62 10.92 -17.58
CA TRP A 175 2.79 10.76 -16.38
C TRP A 175 1.90 9.52 -16.44
N GLN A 176 1.40 9.11 -15.28
CA GLN A 176 0.50 7.97 -15.09
C GLN A 176 -0.96 8.46 -15.10
N SER A 177 -1.87 7.75 -15.77
CA SER A 177 -3.28 8.18 -15.86
C SER A 177 -4.28 7.02 -15.89
N PHE A 178 -5.28 7.07 -15.00
CA PHE A 178 -6.23 5.97 -14.75
C PHE A 178 -7.44 5.96 -15.71
N ARG A 179 -7.20 5.66 -16.99
CA ARG A 179 -8.20 5.74 -18.05
C ARG A 179 -8.73 4.36 -18.43
N LYS A 180 -10.00 4.27 -18.85
CA LYS A 180 -10.65 3.05 -19.38
C LYS A 180 -10.73 1.83 -18.43
N GLY A 181 -10.17 1.91 -17.22
CA GLY A 181 -10.16 0.83 -16.21
C GLY A 181 -8.76 0.44 -15.72
N ASN A 182 -7.70 1.02 -16.27
CA ASN A 182 -6.30 0.77 -15.89
C ASN A 182 -5.49 2.08 -15.88
N ALA A 183 -4.31 2.07 -15.29
CA ALA A 183 -3.29 3.10 -15.49
C ALA A 183 -2.53 2.84 -16.81
N ASP A 184 -2.63 3.77 -17.77
CA ASP A 184 -1.69 3.88 -18.90
C ASP A 184 -0.67 4.99 -18.58
N ILE A 185 0.53 4.94 -19.18
CA ILE A 185 1.47 6.07 -19.22
C ILE A 185 1.17 6.93 -20.45
N TYR A 186 1.13 8.25 -20.27
CA TYR A 186 1.00 9.25 -21.33
C TYR A 186 2.25 10.12 -21.44
N VAL A 187 2.49 10.68 -22.63
CA VAL A 187 3.64 11.53 -22.93
C VAL A 187 3.22 12.74 -23.77
N ARG A 188 3.88 13.89 -23.58
CA ARG A 188 3.75 15.07 -24.46
C ARG A 188 4.98 15.98 -24.39
N ARG A 189 5.12 16.89 -25.37
CA ARG A 189 6.23 17.84 -25.46
C ARG A 189 5.74 19.29 -25.64
N LEU A 190 6.32 20.21 -24.88
CA LEU A 190 6.23 21.67 -25.06
C LEU A 190 7.31 22.09 -26.07
N THR A 191 6.91 22.74 -27.16
CA THR A 191 7.81 23.27 -28.19
C THR A 191 7.45 24.72 -28.49
N GLY A 192 8.41 25.63 -28.32
CA GLY A 192 8.10 27.06 -28.20
C GLY A 192 7.09 27.28 -27.06
N SER A 193 6.06 28.10 -27.27
CA SER A 193 4.99 28.32 -26.28
C SER A 193 3.85 27.29 -26.33
N THR A 194 3.93 26.25 -27.17
CA THR A 194 2.81 25.35 -27.48
C THR A 194 3.09 23.92 -27.03
N TRP A 195 2.20 23.35 -26.23
CA TRP A 195 2.18 21.91 -25.97
C TRP A 195 1.65 21.15 -27.18
N GLY A 196 2.38 20.15 -27.64
CA GLY A 196 1.93 19.17 -28.63
C GLY A 196 0.80 18.27 -28.11
N PRO A 197 0.38 17.28 -28.91
CA PRO A 197 -0.65 16.33 -28.53
C PRO A 197 -0.28 15.55 -27.26
N GLU A 198 -1.29 15.01 -26.61
CA GLU A 198 -1.18 13.97 -25.60
C GLU A 198 -1.15 12.62 -26.33
N GLU A 199 -0.06 11.87 -26.17
CA GLU A 199 0.14 10.56 -26.80
C GLU A 199 0.15 9.45 -25.74
N ALA A 200 -0.51 8.32 -26.04
CA ALA A 200 -0.48 7.15 -25.17
C ALA A 200 0.85 6.41 -25.33
N LEU A 201 1.71 6.45 -24.31
CA LEU A 201 2.96 5.70 -24.28
C LEU A 201 2.69 4.20 -24.04
N THR A 202 1.60 3.87 -23.36
CA THR A 202 1.15 2.49 -23.12
C THR A 202 -0.35 2.31 -23.39
N THR A 203 -0.75 1.08 -23.71
CA THR A 203 -2.15 0.71 -24.07
C THR A 203 -2.44 -0.77 -23.79
N TRP A 204 -1.86 -1.36 -22.74
CA TRP A 204 -2.08 -2.77 -22.36
C TRP A 204 -3.19 -2.91 -21.33
N ASP A 205 -3.80 -4.09 -21.21
CA ASP A 205 -4.93 -4.32 -20.30
C ASP A 205 -4.49 -4.55 -18.83
N ALA A 206 -3.55 -3.73 -18.35
CA ALA A 206 -2.90 -3.81 -17.04
C ALA A 206 -2.51 -2.40 -16.57
N ASN A 207 -2.17 -2.25 -15.29
CA ASN A 207 -1.67 -0.98 -14.77
C ASN A 207 -0.17 -0.84 -15.02
N ASP A 208 0.20 0.23 -15.71
CA ASP A 208 1.57 0.73 -15.86
C ASP A 208 1.82 1.87 -14.84
N TRP A 209 2.91 1.79 -14.08
CA TRP A 209 3.16 2.61 -12.89
C TRP A 209 4.42 3.46 -12.98
N GLU A 210 4.36 4.63 -12.34
CA GLU A 210 5.51 5.47 -11.96
C GLU A 210 6.56 5.66 -13.06
N PRO A 211 6.24 6.46 -14.09
CA PRO A 211 7.19 6.70 -15.16
C PRO A 211 8.42 7.47 -14.65
N ALA A 212 9.56 7.17 -15.25
CA ALA A 212 10.78 7.95 -15.19
C ALA A 212 11.24 8.30 -16.61
N ILE A 213 11.89 9.45 -16.79
CA ILE A 213 12.20 10.01 -18.11
C ILE A 213 13.59 10.64 -18.14
N ALA A 214 14.35 10.37 -19.20
CA ALA A 214 15.59 11.05 -19.53
C ALA A 214 15.62 11.39 -21.04
N LEU A 215 16.56 12.22 -21.47
CA LEU A 215 16.79 12.54 -22.89
C LEU A 215 18.15 12.00 -23.34
N ASP A 216 18.23 11.58 -24.60
CA ASP A 216 19.51 11.33 -25.28
C ASP A 216 20.06 12.60 -25.98
N SER A 217 21.25 12.51 -26.58
CA SER A 217 21.93 13.63 -27.26
C SER A 217 21.16 14.19 -28.46
N HIS A 218 20.15 13.47 -28.95
CA HIS A 218 19.28 13.86 -30.05
C HIS A 218 17.94 14.45 -29.57
N GLY A 219 17.72 14.53 -28.25
CA GLY A 219 16.47 15.01 -27.67
C GLY A 219 15.32 14.02 -27.80
N VAL A 220 15.58 12.73 -28.07
CA VAL A 220 14.59 11.68 -27.94
C VAL A 220 14.43 11.38 -26.45
N ALA A 221 13.19 11.36 -25.99
CA ALA A 221 12.90 10.97 -24.61
C ALA A 221 12.90 9.45 -24.48
N TRP A 222 13.53 8.94 -23.44
CA TRP A 222 13.52 7.55 -23.02
C TRP A 222 12.75 7.46 -21.71
N ILE A 223 11.61 6.74 -21.74
CA ILE A 223 10.69 6.61 -20.61
C ILE A 223 10.73 5.15 -20.13
N SER A 224 11.05 4.92 -18.86
CA SER A 224 10.87 3.63 -18.19
C SER A 224 9.65 3.65 -17.26
N TRP A 225 9.06 2.48 -17.04
CA TRP A 225 7.97 2.26 -16.08
C TRP A 225 7.96 0.78 -15.64
N ASP A 226 7.26 0.47 -14.55
CA ASP A 226 6.97 -0.93 -14.15
C ASP A 226 5.49 -1.30 -14.39
N SER A 227 5.19 -2.57 -14.63
CA SER A 227 3.86 -3.00 -15.11
C SER A 227 3.51 -4.42 -14.71
N TYR A 228 2.28 -4.63 -14.21
CA TYR A 228 1.81 -5.95 -13.76
C TYR A 228 1.35 -6.89 -14.88
N ARG A 229 1.56 -6.50 -16.14
CA ARG A 229 0.92 -7.14 -17.32
C ARG A 229 1.26 -8.62 -17.53
N ASN A 230 2.33 -9.12 -16.92
CA ASN A 230 2.74 -10.52 -16.99
C ASN A 230 2.35 -11.34 -15.75
N GLY A 231 1.40 -10.85 -14.94
CA GLY A 231 0.99 -11.48 -13.67
C GLY A 231 1.98 -11.27 -12.51
N ASN A 232 3.00 -10.46 -12.77
CA ASN A 232 4.08 -10.00 -11.90
C ASN A 232 4.51 -8.61 -12.39
N TYR A 233 5.19 -7.82 -11.57
CA TYR A 233 5.75 -6.52 -12.00
C TYR A 233 7.07 -6.72 -12.76
N ASP A 234 7.07 -6.33 -14.03
CA ASP A 234 8.24 -6.26 -14.91
C ASP A 234 8.51 -4.81 -15.32
N VAL A 235 9.77 -4.47 -15.59
CA VAL A 235 10.21 -3.14 -16.04
C VAL A 235 10.29 -3.07 -17.57
N PHE A 236 9.78 -1.97 -18.11
CA PHE A 236 9.72 -1.70 -19.54
C PHE A 236 10.32 -0.33 -19.87
N LEU A 237 10.70 -0.15 -21.14
CA LEU A 237 11.33 1.06 -21.66
C LEU A 237 10.74 1.39 -23.05
N ARG A 238 10.50 2.67 -23.35
CA ARG A 238 10.01 3.12 -24.66
C ARG A 238 10.51 4.52 -24.98
N SER A 239 10.79 4.77 -26.25
CA SER A 239 11.24 6.09 -26.72
C SER A 239 10.09 6.97 -27.23
N TYR A 240 10.31 8.28 -27.22
CA TYR A 240 9.41 9.28 -27.82
C TYR A 240 10.23 10.41 -28.49
N ASP A 241 10.10 10.57 -29.81
CA ASP A 241 10.91 11.52 -30.60
C ASP A 241 10.41 12.99 -30.53
N GLY A 242 9.32 13.24 -29.77
CA GLY A 242 8.60 14.51 -29.77
C GLY A 242 7.36 14.54 -30.67
N THR A 243 7.20 13.54 -31.54
CA THR A 243 6.08 13.38 -32.49
C THR A 243 5.53 11.95 -32.55
N ARG A 244 6.33 10.93 -32.22
CA ARG A 244 6.01 9.50 -32.34
C ARG A 244 6.59 8.72 -31.18
N VAL A 245 5.81 7.75 -30.69
CA VAL A 245 6.22 6.76 -29.70
C VAL A 245 6.87 5.57 -30.41
N GLY A 246 8.05 5.13 -29.94
CA GLY A 246 8.82 4.02 -30.50
C GLY A 246 8.24 2.62 -30.21
N THR A 247 9.04 1.58 -30.46
CA THR A 247 8.71 0.20 -30.07
C THR A 247 8.99 -0.01 -28.58
N PRO A 248 8.12 -0.69 -27.81
CA PRO A 248 8.39 -1.02 -26.42
C PRO A 248 9.53 -2.06 -26.31
N ILE A 249 10.38 -1.87 -25.32
CA ILE A 249 11.51 -2.72 -24.95
C ILE A 249 11.19 -3.35 -23.59
N THR A 250 11.50 -4.63 -23.44
CA THR A 250 11.39 -5.35 -22.16
C THR A 250 12.73 -5.32 -21.46
N VAL A 251 12.78 -4.81 -20.23
CA VAL A 251 14.02 -4.68 -19.44
C VAL A 251 14.14 -5.83 -18.45
N THR A 252 13.03 -6.30 -17.88
CA THR A 252 12.96 -7.46 -16.98
C THR A 252 11.79 -8.39 -17.33
N THR A 253 11.90 -9.64 -16.89
CA THR A 253 10.92 -10.75 -17.08
C THR A 253 10.99 -11.77 -15.93
N GLU A 254 11.72 -11.43 -14.88
CA GLU A 254 12.18 -12.35 -13.85
C GLU A 254 11.03 -12.77 -12.91
N PRO A 255 11.11 -13.94 -12.22
CA PRO A 255 10.02 -14.39 -11.34
C PRO A 255 9.80 -13.54 -10.07
N ALA A 256 10.77 -12.69 -9.73
CA ALA A 256 10.67 -11.66 -8.69
C ALA A 256 10.03 -10.38 -9.24
N ALA A 257 9.45 -9.53 -8.41
CA ALA A 257 8.74 -8.32 -8.83
C ALA A 257 9.69 -7.11 -8.87
N GLN A 258 9.82 -6.44 -10.02
CA GLN A 258 10.65 -5.24 -10.18
C GLN A 258 9.81 -3.95 -10.20
N PHE A 259 10.21 -2.97 -9.38
CA PHE A 259 9.48 -1.75 -9.09
C PHE A 259 10.33 -0.49 -9.25
N HIS A 260 9.65 0.67 -9.26
CA HIS A 260 10.25 1.99 -9.08
C HIS A 260 11.35 2.31 -10.11
N SER A 261 11.11 1.95 -11.37
CA SER A 261 12.13 2.06 -12.41
C SER A 261 12.59 3.52 -12.59
N THR A 262 13.91 3.73 -12.70
CA THR A 262 14.45 5.02 -13.15
C THR A 262 15.48 4.87 -14.26
N VAL A 263 15.56 5.90 -15.10
CA VAL A 263 16.34 5.91 -16.34
C VAL A 263 17.27 7.11 -16.41
N ALA A 264 18.47 6.90 -16.94
CA ALA A 264 19.42 7.95 -17.30
C ALA A 264 20.14 7.57 -18.60
N VAL A 265 20.50 8.55 -19.43
CA VAL A 265 21.26 8.32 -20.67
C VAL A 265 22.68 8.88 -20.50
N ASP A 266 23.67 8.14 -20.98
CA ASP A 266 25.09 8.57 -20.94
C ASP A 266 25.55 9.28 -22.22
N GLY A 267 26.77 9.82 -22.19
CA GLY A 267 27.39 10.50 -23.34
C GLY A 267 27.76 9.60 -24.54
N MET A 268 27.27 8.36 -24.58
CA MET A 268 27.31 7.45 -25.73
C MET A 268 25.91 7.05 -26.19
N ASP A 269 24.87 7.76 -25.73
CA ASP A 269 23.45 7.49 -25.96
C ASP A 269 23.00 6.07 -25.55
N ARG A 270 23.67 5.49 -24.54
CA ARG A 270 23.24 4.24 -23.90
C ARG A 270 22.26 4.55 -22.78
N VAL A 271 21.17 3.80 -22.74
CA VAL A 271 20.04 4.06 -21.83
C VAL A 271 20.14 3.13 -20.62
N TRP A 272 20.58 3.66 -19.49
CA TRP A 272 20.73 2.93 -18.23
C TRP A 272 19.40 2.94 -17.49
N VAL A 273 18.91 1.77 -17.07
CA VAL A 273 17.67 1.60 -16.31
C VAL A 273 17.97 0.84 -15.03
N ALA A 274 17.60 1.40 -13.88
CA ALA A 274 17.65 0.75 -12.57
C ALA A 274 16.24 0.58 -12.00
N TRP A 275 16.10 -0.32 -11.04
CA TRP A 275 14.85 -0.66 -10.34
C TRP A 275 15.18 -1.26 -8.96
N ASP A 276 14.17 -1.45 -8.11
CA ASP A 276 14.29 -2.34 -6.95
C ASP A 276 13.46 -3.61 -7.11
N ASP A 277 14.00 -4.72 -6.61
CA ASP A 277 13.46 -6.06 -6.73
C ASP A 277 12.92 -6.54 -5.37
N ALA A 278 11.65 -6.94 -5.35
CA ALA A 278 11.06 -7.70 -4.26
C ALA A 278 10.86 -9.16 -4.70
N GLY A 279 11.10 -10.13 -3.80
CA GLY A 279 11.15 -11.54 -4.17
C GLY A 279 9.88 -12.13 -4.79
N GLU A 280 10.02 -13.34 -5.32
CA GLU A 280 8.99 -14.10 -6.03
C GLU A 280 7.63 -14.15 -5.31
N ASN A 281 6.54 -14.15 -6.09
CA ASN A 281 5.15 -14.17 -5.59
C ASN A 281 4.78 -12.97 -4.71
N TRP A 282 5.33 -11.78 -4.99
CA TRP A 282 4.94 -10.53 -4.33
C TRP A 282 3.42 -10.31 -4.37
N GLY A 283 2.85 -9.95 -3.22
CA GLY A 283 1.42 -9.68 -3.08
C GLY A 283 0.50 -10.91 -3.17
N LYS A 284 1.03 -12.13 -3.27
CA LYS A 284 0.25 -13.38 -3.25
C LYS A 284 0.09 -13.95 -1.83
N ASP A 285 -0.58 -15.07 -1.73
CA ASP A 285 -1.00 -15.77 -0.51
C ASP A 285 0.12 -15.85 0.55
N TYR A 286 -0.03 -15.11 1.65
CA TYR A 286 0.89 -15.20 2.77
C TYR A 286 0.26 -14.69 4.06
N SER A 287 0.51 -15.40 5.15
CA SER A 287 0.25 -14.94 6.51
C SER A 287 1.13 -15.66 7.53
N ARG A 288 0.77 -15.58 8.81
CA ARG A 288 1.35 -16.44 9.86
C ARG A 288 0.70 -17.84 9.91
N ALA A 289 -0.33 -18.07 9.11
CA ALA A 289 -1.09 -19.32 9.05
C ALA A 289 -0.92 -20.05 7.70
N SER A 290 -0.88 -19.31 6.58
CA SER A 290 -0.60 -19.84 5.23
C SER A 290 0.77 -19.36 4.74
N SER A 291 1.49 -20.22 4.04
CA SER A 291 2.88 -19.96 3.65
C SER A 291 3.21 -20.53 2.27
N ALA A 292 2.69 -19.88 1.23
CA ALA A 292 3.18 -20.01 -0.14
C ALA A 292 4.72 -19.95 -0.19
N PRO A 293 5.38 -20.72 -1.06
CA PRO A 293 6.74 -20.41 -1.47
C PRO A 293 6.81 -19.00 -2.10
N GLY A 294 7.82 -18.21 -1.73
CA GLY A 294 8.01 -16.84 -2.24
C GLY A 294 7.37 -15.76 -1.37
N SER A 295 6.03 -15.72 -1.27
CA SER A 295 5.31 -14.60 -0.64
C SER A 295 5.57 -14.47 0.86
N ARG A 296 5.92 -13.24 1.32
CA ARG A 296 6.32 -12.94 2.71
C ARG A 296 5.96 -11.51 3.20
N GLY A 297 4.96 -10.88 2.58
CA GLY A 297 4.55 -9.50 2.85
C GLY A 297 5.22 -8.47 1.93
N LEU A 298 4.55 -7.32 1.74
CA LEU A 298 4.82 -6.38 0.65
C LEU A 298 6.21 -5.72 0.71
N HIS A 299 6.78 -5.49 1.90
CA HIS A 299 8.14 -4.92 2.08
C HIS A 299 9.20 -5.94 2.49
N TYR A 300 8.98 -7.26 2.32
CA TYR A 300 9.91 -8.27 2.86
C TYR A 300 11.38 -8.06 2.45
N SER A 301 11.63 -7.69 1.19
CA SER A 301 12.96 -7.34 0.66
C SER A 301 12.86 -6.32 -0.47
N ARG A 302 13.95 -5.58 -0.66
CA ARG A 302 14.22 -4.67 -1.79
C ARG A 302 15.71 -4.71 -2.14
N ALA A 303 16.03 -5.06 -3.39
CA ALA A 303 17.41 -5.11 -3.88
C ALA A 303 17.56 -4.37 -5.23
N LEU A 304 18.56 -3.52 -5.37
CA LEU A 304 18.75 -2.73 -6.59
C LEU A 304 19.28 -3.58 -7.75
N GLY A 305 18.54 -3.59 -8.86
CA GLY A 305 18.98 -4.11 -10.16
C GLY A 305 19.27 -2.99 -11.16
N MET A 306 20.05 -3.29 -12.21
CA MET A 306 20.36 -2.33 -13.27
C MET A 306 20.80 -3.00 -14.58
N ARG A 307 20.21 -2.56 -15.71
CA ARG A 307 20.52 -2.98 -17.08
C ARG A 307 20.74 -1.75 -17.97
N VAL A 308 21.36 -1.96 -19.13
CA VAL A 308 21.61 -0.92 -20.13
C VAL A 308 20.99 -1.34 -21.46
N TYR A 309 20.17 -0.49 -22.06
CA TYR A 309 19.74 -0.65 -23.44
C TYR A 309 20.69 0.11 -24.38
N ALA A 310 21.35 -0.62 -25.29
CA ALA A 310 22.32 -0.09 -26.24
C ALA A 310 22.33 -0.92 -27.53
N GLY A 311 22.42 -0.24 -28.68
CA GLY A 311 22.60 -0.90 -29.98
C GLY A 311 21.56 -1.99 -30.32
N GLY A 312 20.31 -1.80 -29.88
CA GLY A 312 19.21 -2.76 -30.11
C GLY A 312 19.15 -3.95 -29.14
N ARG A 313 19.92 -3.94 -28.05
CA ARG A 313 19.94 -5.02 -27.03
C ARG A 313 19.80 -4.45 -25.62
N VAL A 314 19.34 -5.29 -24.69
CA VAL A 314 19.45 -5.07 -23.24
C VAL A 314 20.64 -5.85 -22.71
N GLU A 315 21.47 -5.22 -21.88
CA GLU A 315 22.75 -5.74 -21.40
C GLU A 315 22.89 -5.55 -19.86
N GLU A 316 23.42 -6.56 -19.17
CA GLU A 316 23.60 -6.63 -17.71
C GLU A 316 24.83 -5.86 -17.25
N VAL A 317 24.75 -5.22 -16.07
CA VAL A 317 25.88 -4.52 -15.44
C VAL A 317 26.59 -5.45 -14.44
N MET A 318 27.64 -6.14 -14.90
CA MET A 318 28.29 -7.23 -14.13
C MET A 318 29.02 -6.74 -12.85
N ASN A 319 29.44 -5.48 -12.81
CA ASN A 319 29.94 -4.80 -11.61
C ASN A 319 28.79 -4.24 -10.77
N ALA A 320 27.90 -5.12 -10.29
CA ALA A 320 26.69 -4.76 -9.55
C ALA A 320 26.97 -3.97 -8.24
N VAL A 321 26.21 -2.89 -8.03
CA VAL A 321 26.33 -1.98 -6.87
C VAL A 321 26.13 -2.70 -5.52
N ALA A 322 25.31 -3.76 -5.48
CA ALA A 322 25.05 -4.56 -4.28
C ALA A 322 26.31 -5.13 -3.61
N ARG A 323 27.44 -5.21 -4.34
CA ARG A 323 28.76 -5.58 -3.78
C ARG A 323 29.28 -4.57 -2.74
N LYS A 324 28.79 -3.33 -2.75
CA LYS A 324 29.09 -2.29 -1.74
C LYS A 324 28.12 -2.29 -0.56
N PHE A 325 27.02 -3.02 -0.63
CA PHE A 325 26.04 -3.02 0.44
C PHE A 325 26.45 -3.97 1.56
N SER A 326 26.16 -3.57 2.79
CA SER A 326 26.53 -4.27 4.03
C SER A 326 25.43 -4.14 5.08
N GLY A 327 25.47 -4.99 6.11
CA GLY A 327 24.37 -5.08 7.08
C GLY A 327 23.00 -5.25 6.41
N ARG A 328 22.01 -4.50 6.89
CA ARG A 328 20.65 -4.47 6.33
C ARG A 328 20.54 -3.92 4.90
N MET A 329 21.48 -3.11 4.43
CA MET A 329 21.42 -2.46 3.11
C MET A 329 21.44 -3.47 1.96
N ARG A 330 21.94 -4.68 2.17
CA ARG A 330 21.90 -5.79 1.18
C ARG A 330 20.49 -6.27 0.83
N ARG A 331 19.49 -5.96 1.66
CA ARG A 331 18.10 -6.45 1.55
C ARG A 331 17.06 -5.34 1.59
N TYR A 332 17.48 -4.10 1.86
CA TYR A 332 16.63 -2.92 1.94
C TYR A 332 17.36 -1.75 1.29
N ALA A 333 17.59 -1.84 -0.01
CA ALA A 333 18.07 -0.76 -0.84
C ALA A 333 17.09 -0.61 -2.02
N GLU A 334 16.43 0.55 -2.10
CA GLU A 334 15.19 0.74 -2.86
C GLU A 334 15.05 2.17 -3.39
N LEU A 335 14.01 2.42 -4.20
CA LEU A 335 13.69 3.71 -4.81
C LEU A 335 14.93 4.34 -5.48
N PRO A 336 15.56 3.64 -6.44
CA PRO A 336 16.76 4.13 -7.11
C PRO A 336 16.44 5.35 -7.98
N HIS A 337 17.35 6.33 -7.99
CA HIS A 337 17.34 7.44 -8.93
C HIS A 337 18.72 7.60 -9.58
N LEU A 338 18.77 7.50 -10.91
CA LEU A 338 20.00 7.62 -11.70
C LEU A 338 20.22 9.05 -12.21
N MET A 339 21.47 9.49 -12.29
CA MET A 339 21.89 10.64 -13.09
C MET A 339 23.36 10.56 -13.49
N PHE A 340 23.72 10.94 -14.72
CA PHE A 340 25.11 11.15 -15.11
C PHE A 340 25.60 12.54 -14.73
N ASP A 341 26.80 12.62 -14.16
CA ASP A 341 27.48 13.90 -13.91
C ASP A 341 28.20 14.42 -15.17
N GLN A 342 28.76 15.63 -15.13
CA GLN A 342 29.35 16.27 -16.33
C GLN A 342 30.62 15.55 -16.84
N LYS A 343 31.23 14.66 -16.02
CA LYS A 343 32.36 13.80 -16.42
C LYS A 343 31.88 12.41 -16.83
N GLY A 344 30.57 12.17 -16.90
CA GLY A 344 29.97 10.90 -17.26
C GLY A 344 30.06 9.83 -16.18
N ALA A 345 30.33 10.17 -14.91
CA ALA A 345 30.19 9.21 -13.83
C ALA A 345 28.71 9.02 -13.50
N LEU A 346 28.28 7.78 -13.25
CA LEU A 346 26.88 7.47 -12.93
C LEU A 346 26.66 7.66 -11.44
N CYS A 347 25.87 8.66 -11.07
CA CYS A 347 25.32 8.86 -9.74
C CYS A 347 24.07 7.98 -9.54
N LEU A 348 23.97 7.34 -8.39
CA LEU A 348 22.81 6.56 -7.94
C LEU A 348 22.43 7.01 -6.52
N VAL A 349 21.26 7.63 -6.39
CA VAL A 349 20.60 7.87 -5.11
C VAL A 349 19.63 6.73 -4.83
N PHE A 350 19.49 6.31 -3.58
CA PHE A 350 18.56 5.24 -3.17
C PHE A 350 18.11 5.46 -1.71
N ARG A 351 17.02 4.81 -1.29
CA ARG A 351 16.59 4.73 0.12
C ARG A 351 17.04 3.43 0.77
N HIS A 352 17.24 3.50 2.09
CA HIS A 352 17.59 2.34 2.91
C HIS A 352 16.92 2.41 4.29
N TRP A 353 16.26 1.32 4.70
CA TRP A 353 15.71 1.13 6.05
C TRP A 353 16.82 0.89 7.09
N THR A 354 17.17 1.91 7.87
CA THR A 354 18.36 1.87 8.75
C THR A 354 18.11 1.24 10.12
N GLY A 355 16.89 1.29 10.66
CA GLY A 355 16.68 0.95 12.06
C GLY A 355 15.23 0.69 12.50
N THR A 356 15.11 0.02 13.65
CA THR A 356 13.82 -0.37 14.25
C THR A 356 13.46 0.46 15.49
N ARG A 357 14.19 1.54 15.82
CA ARG A 357 13.86 2.48 16.92
C ARG A 357 14.36 3.91 16.66
N PRO A 358 13.47 4.90 16.45
CA PRO A 358 12.04 4.73 16.10
C PRO A 358 11.86 3.79 14.92
N ASN A 359 10.68 3.16 14.82
CA ASN A 359 10.48 2.11 13.81
C ASN A 359 10.44 2.70 12.38
N GLU A 360 10.79 1.86 11.40
CA GLU A 360 10.71 2.12 9.95
C GLU A 360 11.14 3.54 9.54
N ILE A 361 12.35 3.94 10.00
CA ILE A 361 13.06 5.11 9.47
C ILE A 361 13.88 4.68 8.26
N TYR A 362 13.60 5.32 7.15
CA TYR A 362 14.37 5.24 5.91
C TYR A 362 15.21 6.50 5.76
N HIS A 363 16.41 6.36 5.20
CA HIS A 363 17.28 7.47 4.83
C HIS A 363 17.67 7.41 3.36
N PHE A 364 17.93 8.56 2.75
CA PHE A 364 18.57 8.63 1.44
C PHE A 364 20.07 8.40 1.57
N TYR A 365 20.60 7.60 0.64
CA TYR A 365 22.02 7.35 0.42
C TYR A 365 22.36 7.67 -1.04
N VAL A 366 23.63 7.96 -1.30
CA VAL A 366 24.14 8.15 -2.66
C VAL A 366 25.47 7.40 -2.86
N THR A 367 25.63 6.81 -4.03
CA THR A 367 26.87 6.18 -4.51
C THR A 367 27.09 6.53 -5.98
N ARG A 368 28.27 6.21 -6.53
CA ARG A 368 28.58 6.40 -7.94
C ARG A 368 29.43 5.28 -8.51
N LEU A 369 29.24 5.00 -9.80
CA LEU A 369 30.19 4.27 -10.65
C LEU A 369 31.06 5.28 -11.39
N SER A 370 32.37 5.27 -11.13
CA SER A 370 33.34 6.19 -11.74
C SER A 370 34.61 5.41 -12.08
N GLY A 371 34.98 5.37 -13.35
CA GLY A 371 35.81 4.27 -13.85
C GLY A 371 35.05 2.95 -13.73
N GLY A 372 35.77 1.85 -13.46
CA GLY A 372 35.16 0.52 -13.30
C GLY A 372 34.52 0.23 -11.94
N GLU A 373 34.68 1.13 -10.97
CA GLU A 373 34.39 0.85 -9.55
C GLU A 373 33.26 1.70 -8.98
N TRP A 374 32.49 1.08 -8.08
CA TRP A 374 31.55 1.80 -7.23
C TRP A 374 32.27 2.41 -6.02
N VAL A 375 31.84 3.59 -5.61
CA VAL A 375 32.26 4.22 -4.35
C VAL A 375 31.40 3.67 -3.20
N GLU A 376 31.94 3.56 -1.99
CA GLU A 376 31.11 3.25 -0.80
C GLU A 376 29.99 4.30 -0.64
N PRO A 377 28.77 3.92 -0.25
CA PRO A 377 27.67 4.87 -0.11
C PRO A 377 27.96 5.98 0.90
N TYR A 378 27.39 7.16 0.66
CA TYR A 378 27.29 8.26 1.62
C TYR A 378 25.83 8.47 2.01
N GLN A 379 25.55 8.72 3.29
CA GLN A 379 24.21 9.08 3.75
C GLN A 379 23.95 10.57 3.48
N LEU A 380 22.75 10.95 3.05
CA LEU A 380 22.38 12.38 3.02
C LEU A 380 21.98 12.80 4.44
N ALA A 381 22.50 13.92 4.94
CA ALA A 381 22.13 14.44 6.26
C ALA A 381 20.68 14.94 6.25
N SER A 382 20.01 14.89 7.41
CA SER A 382 18.61 15.33 7.58
C SER A 382 17.66 14.69 6.56
N SER A 383 17.71 13.36 6.43
CA SER A 383 17.01 12.58 5.39
C SER A 383 16.06 11.50 5.95
N SER A 384 15.76 11.54 7.26
CA SER A 384 14.89 10.55 7.91
C SER A 384 13.46 10.67 7.41
N GLY A 385 12.82 9.54 7.15
CA GLY A 385 11.51 9.55 6.52
C GLY A 385 10.82 8.20 6.45
N ARG A 386 9.60 8.24 5.91
CA ARG A 386 8.78 7.08 5.51
C ARG A 386 9.38 6.41 4.27
N ASN A 387 8.87 5.26 3.85
CA ASN A 387 9.35 4.57 2.65
C ASN A 387 9.16 5.47 1.41
N SER A 388 7.91 5.91 1.19
CA SER A 388 7.38 6.48 -0.06
C SER A 388 7.84 7.92 -0.42
N GLN A 389 9.04 8.35 -0.04
CA GLN A 389 9.59 9.67 -0.38
C GLN A 389 10.56 9.55 -1.55
N HIS A 390 10.39 10.34 -2.61
CA HIS A 390 11.30 10.36 -3.75
C HIS A 390 12.44 11.37 -3.59
N ALA A 391 13.56 11.12 -4.27
CA ALA A 391 14.58 12.12 -4.53
C ALA A 391 14.34 12.80 -5.89
N SER A 392 14.95 13.96 -6.09
CA SER A 392 15.08 14.63 -7.38
C SER A 392 16.53 15.02 -7.61
N LEU A 393 17.05 14.79 -8.80
CA LEU A 393 18.46 15.01 -9.14
C LEU A 393 18.57 16.09 -10.22
N ALA A 394 19.57 16.96 -10.11
CA ALA A 394 19.87 17.98 -11.11
C ALA A 394 21.40 18.13 -11.30
N LEU A 395 21.84 18.39 -12.53
CA LEU A 395 23.25 18.59 -12.85
C LEU A 395 23.73 19.92 -12.25
N LYS A 396 24.70 19.86 -11.34
CA LYS A 396 25.24 21.04 -10.66
C LYS A 396 26.14 21.84 -11.62
N PRO A 397 26.03 23.18 -11.70
CA PRO A 397 27.04 24.03 -12.35
C PRO A 397 28.44 23.78 -11.78
N GLY A 398 29.41 23.43 -12.63
CA GLY A 398 30.73 22.91 -12.22
C GLY A 398 30.85 21.38 -12.25
N GLY A 399 29.75 20.68 -12.47
CA GLY A 399 29.71 19.33 -13.04
C GLY A 399 29.37 18.18 -12.10
N GLY A 400 29.09 18.46 -10.82
CA GLY A 400 28.57 17.48 -9.86
C GLY A 400 27.07 17.24 -9.99
N VAL A 401 26.46 16.68 -8.95
CA VAL A 401 25.00 16.46 -8.86
C VAL A 401 24.45 17.14 -7.59
N THR A 402 23.33 17.85 -7.74
CA THR A 402 22.50 18.31 -6.62
C THR A 402 21.34 17.33 -6.44
N ILE A 403 20.98 17.03 -5.19
CA ILE A 403 19.95 16.06 -4.82
C ILE A 403 18.96 16.76 -3.90
N GLY A 404 17.71 16.91 -4.34
CA GLY A 404 16.58 17.38 -3.55
C GLY A 404 15.84 16.22 -2.89
N TYR A 405 15.48 16.37 -1.62
CA TYR A 405 14.79 15.35 -0.83
C TYR A 405 14.06 15.97 0.37
N SER A 406 13.15 15.22 0.98
CA SER A 406 12.40 15.63 2.18
C SER A 406 12.76 14.78 3.40
N SER A 407 12.45 15.29 4.59
CA SER A 407 12.70 14.60 5.87
C SER A 407 11.71 15.03 6.96
N ASP A 408 11.21 14.06 7.72
CA ASP A 408 10.25 14.25 8.82
C ASP A 408 10.88 14.65 10.17
N GLY A 409 12.22 14.56 10.27
CA GLY A 409 12.97 14.90 11.48
C GLY A 409 13.00 13.81 12.55
N ARG A 410 12.59 12.56 12.24
CA ARG A 410 12.80 11.43 13.15
C ARG A 410 14.28 11.25 13.47
N SER A 411 14.56 11.13 14.76
CA SER A 411 15.88 10.84 15.32
C SER A 411 15.69 10.23 16.70
N PRO A 412 16.52 9.25 17.13
CA PRO A 412 16.53 8.77 18.51
C PRO A 412 16.75 9.85 19.58
N SER A 413 17.27 11.04 19.21
CA SER A 413 17.48 12.18 20.10
C SER A 413 16.39 13.26 20.05
N ASN A 414 15.51 13.22 19.05
CA ASN A 414 14.34 14.09 18.98
C ASN A 414 13.20 13.46 19.79
N VAL A 415 12.30 14.25 20.37
CA VAL A 415 11.15 13.78 21.16
C VAL A 415 9.96 14.70 20.87
N PRO A 416 8.77 14.15 20.52
CA PRO A 416 7.55 14.93 20.31
C PRO A 416 7.22 15.84 21.48
N ARG A 417 6.79 17.08 21.17
CA ARG A 417 6.55 18.13 22.17
C ARG A 417 5.09 18.28 22.58
N ASP A 418 4.17 17.90 21.71
CA ASP A 418 2.73 17.89 21.99
C ASP A 418 2.03 16.65 21.41
N GLN A 419 0.72 16.61 21.58
CA GLN A 419 -0.14 15.45 21.31
C GLN A 419 -0.43 15.22 19.81
N MET A 420 -0.24 16.23 18.96
CA MET A 420 -0.63 16.20 17.54
C MET A 420 0.54 16.48 16.60
N HIS A 421 1.55 17.25 17.02
CA HIS A 421 2.72 17.62 16.21
C HIS A 421 4.00 16.90 16.66
N ALA A 422 4.11 15.62 16.28
CA ALA A 422 5.29 14.79 16.55
C ALA A 422 6.35 14.83 15.44
N LEU A 423 5.91 15.06 14.20
CA LEU A 423 6.70 14.95 12.97
C LEU A 423 6.49 16.18 12.12
N HIS A 424 7.52 16.62 11.40
CA HIS A 424 7.47 17.85 10.63
C HIS A 424 8.34 17.75 9.39
N TYR A 425 7.68 17.54 8.24
CA TYR A 425 8.35 17.40 6.95
C TYR A 425 9.00 18.72 6.52
N ASN A 426 10.28 18.65 6.15
CA ASN A 426 11.05 19.76 5.60
C ASN A 426 11.73 19.30 4.30
N VAL A 427 11.94 20.22 3.35
CA VAL A 427 12.68 19.96 2.12
C VAL A 427 14.13 20.42 2.26
N TYR A 428 15.06 19.59 1.80
CA TYR A 428 16.50 19.80 1.79
C TYR A 428 17.08 19.61 0.39
N VAL A 429 18.25 20.19 0.17
CA VAL A 429 19.14 19.89 -0.97
C VAL A 429 20.53 19.52 -0.46
N SER A 430 21.13 18.49 -1.05
CA SER A 430 22.55 18.13 -0.89
C SER A 430 23.28 18.37 -2.21
N GLU A 431 24.58 18.64 -2.16
CA GLU A 431 25.45 18.74 -3.34
C GLU A 431 26.59 17.71 -3.24
N TRP A 432 26.89 17.04 -4.35
CA TRP A 432 27.98 16.06 -4.42
C TRP A 432 28.84 16.28 -5.66
N GLU A 433 30.14 16.54 -5.44
CA GLU A 433 31.09 16.95 -6.47
C GLU A 433 31.34 15.90 -7.55
N ALA A 434 31.74 16.31 -8.76
CA ALA A 434 31.92 15.42 -9.91
C ALA A 434 32.92 14.27 -9.67
N GLY A 435 32.75 13.15 -10.39
CA GLY A 435 33.58 11.96 -10.35
C GLY A 435 35.03 12.19 -10.79
N ALA A 436 35.81 11.11 -10.78
CA ALA A 436 37.18 11.12 -11.29
C ALA A 436 37.21 10.78 -12.79
N GLN A 437 36.36 9.84 -13.22
CA GLN A 437 36.31 9.27 -14.57
C GLN A 437 34.86 8.92 -14.97
N PRO A 438 34.56 8.81 -16.28
CA PRO A 438 33.28 8.29 -16.76
C PRO A 438 32.97 6.89 -16.21
N ALA A 439 31.69 6.52 -16.14
CA ALA A 439 31.26 5.18 -15.75
C ALA A 439 31.71 4.14 -16.79
N ASN A 440 32.40 3.11 -16.31
CA ASN A 440 32.79 1.95 -17.09
C ASN A 440 32.17 0.69 -16.47
N ALA A 441 31.48 -0.10 -17.29
CA ALA A 441 30.85 -1.34 -16.87
C ALA A 441 31.20 -2.45 -17.85
N ASN A 442 31.39 -3.66 -17.31
CA ASN A 442 31.41 -4.86 -18.14
C ASN A 442 29.97 -5.23 -18.47
N LEU A 443 29.56 -4.93 -19.71
CA LEU A 443 28.22 -5.20 -20.23
C LEU A 443 28.19 -6.56 -20.94
N VAL A 444 27.17 -7.37 -20.68
CA VAL A 444 26.91 -8.65 -21.36
C VAL A 444 25.43 -8.75 -21.73
N ALA A 445 25.09 -9.38 -22.86
CA ALA A 445 23.69 -9.48 -23.29
C ALA A 445 22.81 -10.16 -22.22
N ALA A 446 21.71 -9.53 -21.84
CA ALA A 446 20.80 -10.02 -20.80
C ALA A 446 20.07 -11.29 -21.26
N GLN A 447 19.93 -12.26 -20.35
CA GLN A 447 19.20 -13.49 -20.59
C GLN A 447 17.84 -13.43 -19.90
N LEU A 448 16.91 -12.72 -20.55
CA LEU A 448 15.52 -12.63 -20.10
C LEU A 448 14.87 -14.04 -20.12
N PRO A 449 14.36 -14.55 -18.98
CA PRO A 449 13.54 -15.76 -18.96
C PRO A 449 12.22 -15.58 -19.73
N ALA A 450 11.43 -16.66 -19.81
CA ALA A 450 10.07 -16.55 -20.34
C ALA A 450 9.21 -15.75 -19.36
N ALA A 451 8.64 -14.63 -19.82
CA ALA A 451 7.76 -13.78 -19.06
C ALA A 451 6.54 -14.55 -18.50
N GLY A 452 6.01 -14.08 -17.37
CA GLY A 452 4.80 -14.62 -16.76
C GLY A 452 3.54 -14.42 -17.60
N ALA A 453 2.44 -15.06 -17.17
CA ALA A 453 1.14 -14.96 -17.83
C ALA A 453 0.26 -13.91 -17.13
N PRO A 454 -0.48 -13.06 -17.89
CA PRO A 454 -1.41 -12.09 -17.31
C PRO A 454 -2.42 -12.76 -16.36
N ALA A 455 -2.60 -12.18 -15.18
CA ALA A 455 -3.62 -12.66 -14.24
C ALA A 455 -5.03 -12.40 -14.82
N PRO A 456 -5.93 -13.41 -14.87
CA PRO A 456 -7.29 -13.20 -15.36
C PRO A 456 -8.06 -12.27 -14.41
N ARG A 457 -8.83 -11.32 -14.95
CA ARG A 457 -9.66 -10.42 -14.13
C ARG A 457 -10.86 -11.14 -13.50
N ARG A 458 -11.09 -10.93 -12.20
CA ARG A 458 -12.26 -11.45 -11.49
C ARG A 458 -13.56 -10.89 -12.07
N VAL A 459 -14.55 -11.76 -12.30
CA VAL A 459 -15.89 -11.36 -12.77
C VAL A 459 -16.82 -11.12 -11.60
N ARG A 460 -17.22 -9.85 -11.39
CA ARG A 460 -18.14 -9.43 -10.32
C ARG A 460 -19.41 -10.26 -10.30
N GLN A 461 -19.75 -10.74 -9.11
CA GLN A 461 -20.89 -11.61 -8.88
C GLN A 461 -22.14 -10.78 -8.54
N THR A 462 -23.32 -11.20 -8.99
CA THR A 462 -24.58 -10.54 -8.61
C THR A 462 -25.57 -11.53 -7.98
N MET A 463 -26.52 -10.99 -7.21
CA MET A 463 -27.71 -11.70 -6.72
C MET A 463 -28.95 -10.80 -6.68
N THR A 464 -30.10 -11.37 -6.29
CA THR A 464 -31.35 -10.63 -6.10
C THR A 464 -32.01 -11.01 -4.79
N ALA A 465 -32.38 -10.00 -4.00
CA ALA A 465 -33.08 -10.12 -2.72
C ALA A 465 -34.05 -8.92 -2.57
N GLY A 466 -35.21 -9.11 -1.94
CA GLY A 466 -36.23 -8.06 -1.79
C GLY A 466 -36.70 -7.40 -3.11
N GLY A 467 -36.53 -8.06 -4.26
CA GLY A 467 -36.76 -7.47 -5.59
C GLY A 467 -35.66 -6.53 -6.10
N ARG A 468 -34.57 -6.33 -5.33
CA ARG A 468 -33.41 -5.48 -5.68
C ARG A 468 -32.26 -6.36 -6.20
N ARG A 469 -31.50 -5.86 -7.18
CA ARG A 469 -30.26 -6.49 -7.64
C ARG A 469 -29.08 -5.93 -6.85
N TYR A 470 -28.21 -6.82 -6.38
CA TYR A 470 -26.97 -6.48 -5.69
C TYR A 470 -25.76 -6.97 -6.49
N THR A 471 -24.67 -6.20 -6.46
CA THR A 471 -23.35 -6.60 -6.94
C THR A 471 -22.45 -6.92 -5.74
N LEU A 472 -21.61 -7.95 -5.84
CA LEU A 472 -20.56 -8.26 -4.88
C LEU A 472 -19.32 -7.44 -5.22
N LEU A 473 -18.80 -6.74 -4.22
CA LEU A 473 -17.45 -6.21 -4.20
C LEU A 473 -16.66 -6.95 -3.11
N LEU A 474 -15.41 -7.29 -3.39
CA LEU A 474 -14.46 -7.93 -2.48
C LEU A 474 -13.35 -6.95 -2.10
N GLY A 475 -12.99 -6.85 -0.83
CA GLY A 475 -11.95 -5.89 -0.41
C GLY A 475 -11.40 -6.10 1.00
N ASP A 476 -10.54 -5.17 1.40
CA ASP A 476 -9.73 -5.21 2.62
C ASP A 476 -9.64 -3.82 3.27
N CYS A 477 -10.01 -3.66 4.54
CA CYS A 477 -10.03 -2.37 5.25
C CYS A 477 -9.33 -2.43 6.63
N HIS A 478 -8.29 -3.23 6.74
CA HIS A 478 -7.43 -3.35 7.92
C HIS A 478 -6.01 -3.67 7.45
N ARG A 479 -5.34 -2.70 6.83
CA ARG A 479 -4.00 -2.87 6.27
C ARG A 479 -3.08 -1.74 6.71
N HIS A 480 -1.93 -2.10 7.25
CA HIS A 480 -0.94 -1.15 7.74
C HIS A 480 0.08 -0.78 6.66
N THR A 481 0.77 0.34 6.86
CA THR A 481 1.77 0.87 5.94
C THR A 481 3.05 1.32 6.67
N ASP A 482 4.03 1.75 5.89
CA ASP A 482 5.28 2.41 6.30
C ASP A 482 5.11 3.62 7.24
N ILE A 483 3.88 4.10 7.43
CA ILE A 483 3.53 5.14 8.41
C ILE A 483 3.63 4.63 9.85
N ARG A 484 3.38 3.34 10.10
CA ARG A 484 3.15 2.82 11.47
C ARG A 484 4.26 1.95 12.04
N GLY A 485 5.29 1.58 11.27
CA GLY A 485 6.54 1.15 11.90
C GLY A 485 6.48 -0.18 12.64
N HIS A 486 6.08 -1.29 11.99
CA HIS A 486 5.80 -2.54 12.73
C HIS A 486 6.72 -3.74 12.51
N SER A 487 7.34 -3.94 11.34
CA SER A 487 8.42 -4.93 11.17
C SER A 487 9.14 -4.98 9.82
N GLY A 488 8.87 -4.09 8.86
CA GLY A 488 9.39 -4.19 7.49
C GLY A 488 8.78 -5.38 6.73
N VAL A 489 7.46 -5.54 6.87
CA VAL A 489 6.63 -6.55 6.17
C VAL A 489 5.39 -5.90 5.55
N ASP A 490 4.84 -4.89 6.21
CA ASP A 490 3.85 -3.97 5.67
C ASP A 490 4.48 -3.11 4.57
N GLY A 491 3.72 -2.82 3.51
CA GLY A 491 4.21 -2.07 2.34
C GLY A 491 4.23 -0.57 2.58
N SER A 492 4.74 0.18 1.62
CA SER A 492 4.41 1.60 1.56
C SER A 492 2.91 1.83 1.32
N VAL A 493 2.41 3.05 1.56
CA VAL A 493 1.05 3.43 1.11
C VAL A 493 0.85 3.12 -0.37
N LEU A 494 1.87 3.31 -1.21
CA LEU A 494 1.79 3.06 -2.65
C LEU A 494 1.84 1.57 -3.00
N ASP A 495 2.73 0.79 -2.37
CA ASP A 495 2.77 -0.69 -2.46
C ASP A 495 1.41 -1.29 -2.11
N THR A 496 0.71 -0.68 -1.14
CA THR A 496 -0.59 -1.13 -0.68
C THR A 496 -1.68 -0.95 -1.74
N TYR A 497 -1.70 0.16 -2.48
CA TYR A 497 -2.60 0.34 -3.62
C TYR A 497 -2.19 -0.51 -4.83
N ARG A 498 -0.89 -0.62 -5.13
CA ARG A 498 -0.33 -1.56 -6.13
C ARG A 498 -0.82 -3.00 -5.88
N TYR A 499 -0.64 -3.50 -4.65
CA TYR A 499 -1.14 -4.81 -4.21
C TYR A 499 -2.66 -4.95 -4.38
N GLY A 500 -3.42 -3.94 -3.91
CA GLY A 500 -4.88 -3.99 -3.94
C GLY A 500 -5.43 -4.03 -5.35
N ILE A 501 -4.93 -3.18 -6.25
CA ILE A 501 -5.41 -3.06 -7.63
C ILE A 501 -4.96 -4.24 -8.50
N ASP A 502 -3.67 -4.58 -8.47
CA ASP A 502 -3.08 -5.54 -9.40
C ASP A 502 -2.95 -6.95 -8.82
N ALA A 503 -2.27 -7.09 -7.68
CA ALA A 503 -1.84 -8.41 -7.18
C ALA A 503 -2.98 -9.24 -6.58
N ALA A 504 -3.94 -8.60 -5.92
CA ALA A 504 -5.13 -9.22 -5.31
C ALA A 504 -6.46 -8.88 -6.02
N GLN A 505 -6.44 -7.93 -6.97
CA GLN A 505 -7.62 -7.44 -7.71
C GLN A 505 -8.81 -7.07 -6.80
N LEU A 506 -8.56 -6.42 -5.67
CA LEU A 506 -9.62 -5.96 -4.77
C LEU A 506 -10.49 -4.92 -5.46
N ASP A 507 -11.80 -4.95 -5.20
CA ASP A 507 -12.74 -3.93 -5.65
C ASP A 507 -12.67 -2.66 -4.76
N PHE A 508 -12.30 -2.83 -3.49
CA PHE A 508 -12.11 -1.74 -2.54
C PHE A 508 -10.98 -2.00 -1.54
N LEU A 509 -10.37 -0.91 -1.04
CA LEU A 509 -9.24 -0.96 -0.11
C LEU A 509 -9.28 0.20 0.89
N GLY A 510 -9.00 -0.09 2.16
CA GLY A 510 -8.73 0.89 3.20
C GLY A 510 -7.41 0.59 3.93
N THR A 511 -6.46 1.52 3.87
CA THR A 511 -5.31 1.56 4.79
C THR A 511 -5.82 1.96 6.18
N SER A 512 -5.42 1.24 7.22
CA SER A 512 -5.92 1.44 8.59
C SER A 512 -4.78 1.55 9.59
N ASP A 513 -3.83 2.44 9.32
CA ASP A 513 -2.75 2.71 10.26
C ASP A 513 -3.25 3.22 11.61
N HIS A 514 -2.45 3.00 12.65
CA HIS A 514 -2.86 3.28 14.02
C HIS A 514 -3.01 4.77 14.25
N ASN A 515 -4.19 5.17 14.73
CA ASN A 515 -4.30 6.35 15.57
C ASN A 515 -3.87 6.02 17.00
N GLU A 516 -3.38 7.03 17.71
CA GLU A 516 -2.13 6.79 18.45
C GLU A 516 -2.03 7.50 19.80
N VAL A 517 -1.01 7.13 20.57
CA VAL A 517 -1.08 7.10 22.03
C VAL A 517 -0.20 8.17 22.71
N MET A 518 -0.75 8.83 23.72
CA MET A 518 0.01 9.74 24.59
C MET A 518 0.92 9.00 25.59
N GLY A 519 2.12 9.54 25.83
CA GLY A 519 2.99 9.17 26.96
C GLY A 519 4.25 8.35 26.63
N GLY A 520 4.30 7.68 25.48
CA GLY A 520 5.38 6.76 25.11
C GLY A 520 6.72 7.39 24.69
N ARG A 521 7.78 6.57 24.64
CA ARG A 521 9.09 6.95 24.03
C ARG A 521 9.02 6.83 22.51
N TRP A 522 8.74 7.94 21.83
CA TRP A 522 8.31 7.97 20.43
C TRP A 522 6.98 7.22 20.20
N PRO A 523 6.00 7.87 19.58
CA PRO A 523 4.75 7.22 19.21
C PRO A 523 4.81 6.81 17.72
N ASP A 524 4.35 5.60 17.41
CA ASP A 524 4.46 4.92 16.11
C ASP A 524 3.10 4.93 15.36
N GLY A 525 2.81 5.93 14.51
CA GLY A 525 1.60 5.93 13.65
C GLY A 525 1.08 7.30 13.19
N LEU A 526 -0.22 7.37 12.86
CA LEU A 526 -0.86 8.51 12.21
C LEU A 526 -0.84 9.78 13.06
N ARG A 527 -0.53 10.91 12.43
CA ARG A 527 -0.88 12.28 12.86
C ARG A 527 -1.57 13.00 11.71
N ASP A 528 -2.06 14.21 11.94
CA ASP A 528 -2.96 14.90 11.02
C ASP A 528 -2.39 15.04 9.61
N TYR A 529 -1.09 15.30 9.45
CA TYR A 529 -0.41 15.33 8.14
C TYR A 529 -0.37 13.95 7.45
N GLN A 530 -0.05 12.87 8.18
CA GLN A 530 -0.08 11.51 7.65
C GLN A 530 -1.51 11.06 7.33
N TRP A 531 -2.49 11.45 8.15
CA TRP A 531 -3.91 11.16 7.92
C TRP A 531 -4.43 11.88 6.68
N TRP A 532 -4.11 13.17 6.53
CA TRP A 532 -4.39 13.93 5.31
C TRP A 532 -3.67 13.34 4.09
N THR A 533 -2.44 12.83 4.24
CA THR A 533 -1.70 12.12 3.18
C THR A 533 -2.34 10.79 2.79
N VAL A 534 -2.86 10.02 3.75
CA VAL A 534 -3.65 8.80 3.51
C VAL A 534 -4.97 9.14 2.82
N GLN A 535 -5.66 10.21 3.24
CA GLN A 535 -6.87 10.68 2.55
C GLN A 535 -6.59 11.16 1.12
N LYS A 536 -5.44 11.81 0.87
CA LYS A 536 -4.95 12.18 -0.47
C LYS A 536 -4.74 10.92 -1.34
N ALA A 537 -4.13 9.87 -0.79
CA ALA A 537 -3.97 8.60 -1.50
C ALA A 537 -5.32 7.93 -1.84
N VAL A 538 -6.27 7.92 -0.90
CA VAL A 538 -7.64 7.43 -1.16
C VAL A 538 -8.30 8.17 -2.33
N ASP A 539 -8.13 9.49 -2.42
CA ASP A 539 -8.68 10.28 -3.53
C ASP A 539 -7.92 10.08 -4.85
N LEU A 540 -6.60 9.93 -4.81
CA LEU A 540 -5.78 9.63 -5.99
C LEU A 540 -6.18 8.30 -6.65
N PHE A 541 -6.53 7.28 -5.85
CA PHE A 541 -6.82 5.91 -6.31
C PHE A 541 -8.30 5.52 -6.40
N THR A 542 -9.26 6.39 -6.06
CA THR A 542 -10.70 6.05 -6.18
C THR A 542 -11.22 6.33 -7.59
N HIS A 543 -11.40 5.28 -8.39
CA HIS A 543 -11.84 5.34 -9.80
C HIS A 543 -13.08 4.48 -10.02
N ALA A 544 -14.13 4.74 -9.23
CA ALA A 544 -15.38 3.98 -9.26
C ALA A 544 -16.01 3.94 -10.68
N PRO A 545 -16.47 2.77 -11.16
CA PRO A 545 -16.64 1.52 -10.43
C PRO A 545 -15.40 0.61 -10.41
N SER A 546 -14.28 0.98 -11.04
CA SER A 546 -13.10 0.13 -11.24
C SER A 546 -12.43 -0.25 -9.91
N PHE A 547 -12.13 0.75 -9.08
CA PHE A 547 -11.52 0.58 -7.75
C PHE A 547 -12.03 1.65 -6.79
N ILE A 548 -12.19 1.31 -5.50
CA ILE A 548 -12.79 2.19 -4.49
C ILE A 548 -11.89 2.28 -3.25
N GLY A 549 -11.16 3.38 -3.10
CA GLY A 549 -10.44 3.68 -1.86
C GLY A 549 -11.39 4.08 -0.74
N ILE A 550 -11.13 3.63 0.48
CA ILE A 550 -11.89 3.93 1.69
C ILE A 550 -11.02 4.74 2.66
N TYR A 551 -11.53 5.84 3.21
CA TYR A 551 -10.82 6.56 4.29
C TYR A 551 -10.95 5.74 5.59
N SER A 552 -9.83 5.29 6.15
CA SER A 552 -9.83 4.49 7.38
C SER A 552 -8.60 4.68 8.26
N TYR A 553 -8.74 4.32 9.54
CA TYR A 553 -7.65 4.20 10.52
C TYR A 553 -7.98 3.13 11.55
N GLU A 554 -6.97 2.59 12.24
CA GLU A 554 -7.20 1.80 13.45
C GLU A 554 -7.35 2.73 14.67
N HIS A 555 -8.46 2.61 15.38
CA HIS A 555 -8.65 3.15 16.72
C HIS A 555 -8.17 2.15 17.78
N SER A 556 -6.90 2.29 18.11
CA SER A 556 -6.05 1.37 18.85
C SER A 556 -6.31 1.24 20.37
N MET A 557 -7.56 1.06 20.81
CA MET A 557 -7.97 1.05 22.22
C MET A 557 -7.65 -0.27 22.98
N THR A 558 -7.54 -0.22 24.32
CA THR A 558 -7.17 -1.40 25.15
C THR A 558 -8.39 -2.19 25.67
N ARG A 559 -8.17 -3.33 26.35
CA ARG A 559 -9.24 -4.04 27.08
C ARG A 559 -9.82 -3.11 28.16
N PRO A 560 -11.15 -2.97 28.32
CA PRO A 560 -12.24 -3.82 27.81
C PRO A 560 -12.83 -3.41 26.44
N ALA A 561 -12.28 -2.40 25.76
CA ALA A 561 -12.78 -1.94 24.48
C ALA A 561 -12.33 -2.84 23.31
N GLY A 562 -11.02 -3.11 23.22
CA GLY A 562 -10.38 -3.76 22.06
C GLY A 562 -10.17 -2.81 20.87
N HIS A 563 -9.29 -3.20 19.94
CA HIS A 563 -8.99 -2.43 18.72
C HIS A 563 -10.21 -2.35 17.78
N ARG A 564 -10.31 -1.25 17.02
CA ARG A 564 -11.39 -0.99 16.05
C ARG A 564 -10.86 -0.37 14.77
N ASN A 565 -11.09 -0.99 13.61
CA ASN A 565 -10.97 -0.29 12.35
C ASN A 565 -12.15 0.67 12.21
N VAL A 566 -11.88 1.93 11.87
CA VAL A 566 -12.89 2.94 11.58
C VAL A 566 -12.80 3.31 10.11
N LEU A 567 -13.94 3.31 9.44
CA LEU A 567 -14.10 3.63 8.03
C LEU A 567 -15.03 4.84 7.89
N PHE A 568 -14.82 5.69 6.90
CA PHE A 568 -15.64 6.89 6.63
C PHE A 568 -16.03 7.01 5.15
N LEU A 569 -17.18 7.63 4.90
CA LEU A 569 -17.70 7.89 3.56
C LEU A 569 -17.08 9.14 2.90
N LYS A 570 -16.86 10.20 3.69
CA LYS A 570 -16.36 11.50 3.20
C LYS A 570 -15.00 11.85 3.79
N ARG A 571 -14.19 12.56 2.98
CA ARG A 571 -12.91 13.15 3.39
C ARG A 571 -13.09 14.22 4.48
N GLY A 572 -12.02 14.55 5.19
CA GLY A 572 -12.06 15.50 6.31
C GLY A 572 -12.69 14.93 7.58
N ALA A 573 -12.94 13.61 7.64
CA ALA A 573 -13.30 12.95 8.88
C ALA A 573 -12.17 13.13 9.92
N PRO A 574 -12.47 13.52 11.17
CA PRO A 574 -11.45 13.85 12.16
C PRO A 574 -10.72 12.60 12.66
N LEU A 575 -9.40 12.70 12.81
CA LEU A 575 -8.59 11.74 13.55
C LEU A 575 -8.91 11.90 15.04
N ARG A 576 -9.24 10.82 15.76
CA ARG A 576 -9.37 10.83 17.23
C ARG A 576 -8.10 10.27 17.88
N PRO A 577 -7.27 11.07 18.56
CA PRO A 577 -6.14 10.55 19.32
C PRO A 577 -6.59 9.65 20.48
N ILE A 578 -5.67 8.84 21.01
CA ILE A 578 -5.89 7.92 22.13
C ILE A 578 -5.02 8.33 23.32
N ASP A 579 -5.52 8.21 24.55
CA ASP A 579 -4.71 8.37 25.77
C ASP A 579 -4.88 7.18 26.73
N ARG A 580 -4.25 6.06 26.33
CA ARG A 580 -4.20 4.80 27.08
C ARG A 580 -3.61 4.94 28.49
N GLU A 581 -2.96 6.05 28.81
CA GLU A 581 -2.32 6.27 30.12
C GLU A 581 -3.20 7.09 31.07
N ARG A 582 -3.77 8.20 30.57
CA ARG A 582 -4.38 9.26 31.40
C ARG A 582 -5.91 9.26 31.37
N ASN A 583 -6.54 8.90 30.25
CA ASN A 583 -7.99 9.05 30.04
C ASN A 583 -8.63 7.74 29.50
N LYS A 584 -8.30 6.61 30.12
CA LYS A 584 -8.75 5.26 29.70
C LYS A 584 -10.27 5.12 29.59
N GLU A 585 -11.01 5.91 30.37
CA GLU A 585 -12.47 5.97 30.36
C GLU A 585 -13.02 6.57 29.06
N ASP A 586 -12.29 7.48 28.38
CA ASP A 586 -12.71 8.06 27.10
C ASP A 586 -12.57 7.06 25.94
N ASP A 587 -11.60 6.13 26.04
CA ASP A 587 -11.41 4.99 25.14
C ASP A 587 -12.47 3.87 25.34
N LEU A 588 -13.47 4.05 26.20
CA LEU A 588 -14.58 3.10 26.33
C LEU A 588 -15.60 3.28 25.19
N PRO A 589 -16.16 2.20 24.60
CA PRO A 589 -17.05 2.31 23.43
C PRO A 589 -18.22 3.28 23.58
N PRO A 590 -18.92 3.42 24.72
CA PRO A 590 -19.98 4.43 24.86
C PRO A 590 -19.50 5.88 24.71
N ASN A 591 -18.30 6.19 25.20
CA ASN A 591 -17.69 7.52 25.14
C ASN A 591 -17.12 7.79 23.74
N MET A 592 -16.47 6.79 23.13
CA MET A 592 -16.16 6.79 21.69
C MET A 592 -17.42 7.05 20.84
N TRP A 593 -18.50 6.29 20.99
CA TRP A 593 -19.74 6.49 20.23
C TRP A 593 -20.39 7.85 20.48
N LYS A 594 -20.22 8.44 21.67
CA LYS A 594 -20.63 9.82 21.97
C LYS A 594 -19.79 10.81 21.17
N TRP A 595 -18.46 10.70 21.21
CA TRP A 595 -17.54 11.55 20.46
C TRP A 595 -17.83 11.51 18.95
N TRP A 596 -18.12 10.33 18.37
CA TRP A 596 -18.50 10.21 16.94
C TRP A 596 -19.80 10.97 16.62
N ARG A 597 -20.79 10.97 17.50
CA ARG A 597 -22.02 11.77 17.32
C ARG A 597 -21.78 13.28 17.41
N GLU A 598 -20.79 13.71 18.18
CA GLU A 598 -20.46 15.12 18.42
C GLU A 598 -19.48 15.71 17.38
N HIS A 599 -18.61 14.87 16.78
CA HIS A 599 -17.52 15.34 15.91
C HIS A 599 -17.51 14.75 14.48
N VAL A 600 -18.10 13.58 14.25
CA VAL A 600 -18.11 12.93 12.91
C VAL A 600 -19.46 13.14 12.21
N PHE A 601 -20.56 12.84 12.90
CA PHE A 601 -21.91 12.93 12.30
C PHE A 601 -22.49 14.36 12.27
N THR A 602 -21.72 15.35 12.72
CA THR A 602 -22.00 16.79 12.51
C THR A 602 -21.63 17.24 11.08
N GLN A 603 -20.78 16.50 10.36
CA GLN A 603 -20.47 16.74 8.95
C GLN A 603 -21.65 16.27 8.07
N PRO A 604 -22.30 17.14 7.25
CA PRO A 604 -23.53 16.80 6.54
C PRO A 604 -23.40 15.59 5.60
N GLY A 605 -24.20 14.55 5.86
CA GLY A 605 -24.19 13.30 5.09
C GLY A 605 -22.89 12.48 5.22
N GLN A 606 -22.11 12.68 6.29
CA GLN A 606 -21.03 11.77 6.65
C GLN A 606 -21.62 10.45 7.18
N LYS A 607 -20.97 9.33 6.86
CA LYS A 607 -21.29 8.00 7.38
C LYS A 607 -19.99 7.36 7.84
N SER A 608 -20.06 6.56 8.91
CA SER A 608 -18.94 5.79 9.41
C SER A 608 -19.39 4.36 9.70
N VAL A 609 -18.49 3.42 9.48
CA VAL A 609 -18.59 2.03 9.92
C VAL A 609 -17.41 1.75 10.82
N ILE A 610 -17.67 1.08 11.93
CA ILE A 610 -16.69 0.69 12.95
C ILE A 610 -16.71 -0.83 13.06
N VAL A 611 -15.52 -1.43 13.04
CA VAL A 611 -15.30 -2.88 13.04
C VAL A 611 -14.33 -3.24 14.16
N PRO A 612 -14.80 -3.74 15.31
CA PRO A 612 -13.92 -4.36 16.29
C PRO A 612 -13.15 -5.53 15.68
N HIS A 613 -11.86 -5.61 16.01
CA HIS A 613 -10.92 -6.63 15.55
C HIS A 613 -9.95 -6.97 16.69
N THR A 614 -9.08 -7.97 16.47
CA THR A 614 -8.16 -8.54 17.49
C THR A 614 -8.83 -9.10 18.75
N PHE A 615 -10.16 -9.03 18.87
CA PHE A 615 -10.87 -9.08 20.15
C PHE A 615 -10.74 -10.40 20.91
N ALA A 616 -10.41 -11.50 20.24
CA ALA A 616 -10.08 -12.80 20.84
C ALA A 616 -8.61 -13.23 20.65
N ALA A 617 -7.71 -12.30 20.32
CA ALA A 617 -6.25 -12.50 20.23
C ALA A 617 -5.45 -11.46 21.05
N GLY A 618 -6.04 -10.30 21.35
CA GLY A 618 -5.44 -9.21 22.11
C GLY A 618 -5.08 -7.99 21.24
N PRO A 619 -5.50 -6.76 21.62
CA PRO A 619 -6.29 -6.41 22.80
C PRO A 619 -7.74 -6.88 22.78
N LEU A 620 -8.23 -7.32 23.94
CA LEU A 620 -9.51 -8.01 24.07
C LEU A 620 -10.69 -7.04 24.19
N ALA A 621 -11.85 -7.44 23.70
CA ALA A 621 -13.13 -6.74 23.89
C ALA A 621 -14.04 -7.56 24.80
N ASP A 622 -14.63 -6.93 25.82
CA ASP A 622 -15.42 -7.64 26.84
C ASP A 622 -16.93 -7.63 26.54
N TRP A 623 -17.37 -6.93 25.49
CA TRP A 623 -18.79 -6.77 25.09
C TRP A 623 -19.71 -6.31 26.23
N ASN A 624 -19.29 -5.29 26.99
CA ASN A 624 -20.02 -4.81 28.18
C ASN A 624 -21.18 -3.84 27.86
N TRP A 625 -21.39 -3.50 26.59
CA TRP A 625 -22.38 -2.50 26.15
C TRP A 625 -23.08 -2.98 24.86
N PRO A 626 -24.37 -2.64 24.66
CA PRO A 626 -25.05 -2.88 23.38
C PRO A 626 -24.41 -2.00 22.30
N ASN A 627 -24.12 -2.59 21.14
CA ASN A 627 -23.40 -1.93 20.06
C ASN A 627 -24.18 -0.76 19.43
N ALA A 628 -23.49 0.35 19.16
CA ALA A 628 -24.07 1.46 18.40
C ALA A 628 -24.31 1.05 16.93
N ARG A 629 -25.32 1.62 16.27
CA ARG A 629 -25.71 1.25 14.90
C ARG A 629 -24.57 1.35 13.86
N PHE A 630 -23.51 2.12 14.12
CA PHE A 630 -22.31 2.22 13.28
C PHE A 630 -21.13 1.33 13.72
N ASP A 631 -21.11 0.83 14.95
CA ASP A 631 -20.20 -0.22 15.45
C ASP A 631 -20.90 -1.56 15.19
N CYS A 632 -20.85 -2.01 13.93
CA CYS A 632 -21.88 -2.89 13.36
C CYS A 632 -21.36 -4.07 12.54
N LEU A 633 -20.04 -4.22 12.36
CA LEU A 633 -19.42 -5.43 11.81
C LEU A 633 -18.40 -5.98 12.81
N LEU A 634 -18.15 -7.28 12.78
CA LEU A 634 -17.02 -7.93 13.46
C LEU A 634 -16.06 -8.50 12.43
N GLU A 635 -14.77 -8.33 12.65
CA GLU A 635 -13.76 -9.10 11.94
C GLU A 635 -13.78 -10.55 12.44
N MET A 636 -14.29 -11.47 11.63
CA MET A 636 -14.42 -12.90 11.99
C MET A 636 -13.15 -13.70 11.77
N TYR A 637 -12.34 -13.30 10.79
CA TYR A 637 -11.03 -13.86 10.49
C TYR A 637 -10.08 -12.74 10.07
N GLN A 638 -8.86 -12.84 10.57
CA GLN A 638 -7.81 -11.89 10.35
C GLN A 638 -6.57 -12.60 9.79
N GLY A 639 -6.14 -12.25 8.58
CA GLY A 639 -5.05 -12.92 7.87
C GLY A 639 -3.80 -13.14 8.72
N ALA A 640 -3.26 -12.07 9.30
CA ALA A 640 -2.03 -12.12 10.10
C ALA A 640 -2.14 -12.89 11.44
N ARG A 641 -3.33 -13.39 11.82
CA ARG A 641 -3.64 -13.97 13.13
C ARG A 641 -4.50 -15.25 13.06
N GLY A 642 -5.81 -15.13 12.87
CA GLY A 642 -6.75 -16.25 12.89
C GLY A 642 -8.21 -15.85 13.03
N SER A 643 -9.09 -16.84 13.22
CA SER A 643 -10.55 -16.65 13.36
C SER A 643 -11.02 -16.47 14.81
N TYR A 644 -12.00 -15.61 15.03
CA TYR A 644 -12.51 -15.19 16.36
C TYR A 644 -14.00 -15.55 16.60
N GLU A 645 -14.51 -16.58 15.91
CA GLU A 645 -15.92 -16.99 15.95
C GLU A 645 -16.43 -17.37 17.36
N ALA A 646 -15.82 -18.38 18.00
CA ALA A 646 -16.25 -18.89 19.30
C ALA A 646 -15.09 -19.54 20.09
N TYR A 647 -15.20 -19.52 21.41
CA TYR A 647 -14.23 -20.12 22.33
C TYR A 647 -14.19 -21.65 22.19
N LYS A 648 -12.96 -22.22 22.19
CA LYS A 648 -12.70 -23.66 22.13
C LYS A 648 -13.49 -24.44 21.06
N LEU A 649 -13.65 -23.84 19.87
CA LEU A 649 -14.05 -24.56 18.67
C LEU A 649 -13.14 -25.77 18.41
N PRO A 650 -13.69 -26.91 17.91
CA PRO A 650 -12.89 -28.10 17.60
C PRO A 650 -11.80 -27.88 16.55
N ASP A 651 -10.82 -28.78 16.52
CA ASP A 651 -9.79 -28.82 15.47
C ASP A 651 -10.42 -28.87 14.07
N LYS A 652 -9.85 -28.12 13.12
CA LYS A 652 -10.39 -27.89 11.77
C LYS A 652 -11.77 -27.20 11.72
N GLU A 653 -12.25 -26.64 12.84
CA GLU A 653 -13.43 -25.75 12.88
C GLU A 653 -13.09 -24.29 13.18
N LYS A 654 -11.80 -23.95 13.20
CA LYS A 654 -11.24 -22.60 13.23
C LYS A 654 -10.08 -22.52 12.25
N ARG A 655 -9.64 -21.31 11.87
CA ARG A 655 -8.43 -21.09 11.06
C ARG A 655 -7.44 -20.21 11.82
N GLY A 656 -6.16 -20.55 11.77
CA GLY A 656 -5.07 -19.78 12.39
C GLY A 656 -4.95 -19.99 13.92
N PRO A 657 -3.74 -19.81 14.50
CA PRO A 657 -3.43 -20.33 15.83
C PRO A 657 -3.59 -19.34 17.01
N THR A 658 -3.88 -18.06 16.77
CA THR A 658 -3.60 -16.97 17.74
C THR A 658 -4.73 -16.62 18.71
N GLN A 659 -5.69 -17.51 18.95
CA GLN A 659 -6.81 -17.20 19.87
C GLN A 659 -6.38 -17.34 21.35
N VAL A 660 -6.94 -16.50 22.24
CA VAL A 660 -6.70 -16.57 23.69
C VAL A 660 -7.49 -17.69 24.36
N ASP A 661 -6.92 -18.28 25.42
CA ASP A 661 -7.62 -19.25 26.26
C ASP A 661 -8.50 -18.58 27.34
N GLU A 662 -9.28 -17.57 26.95
CA GLU A 662 -10.22 -16.83 27.80
C GLU A 662 -11.56 -16.69 27.06
N ASP A 663 -12.67 -17.14 27.66
CA ASP A 663 -14.02 -17.02 27.10
C ASP A 663 -14.63 -15.63 27.39
N GLY A 664 -15.69 -15.26 26.66
CA GLY A 664 -16.41 -14.00 26.81
C GLY A 664 -16.05 -12.95 25.76
N HIS A 665 -15.04 -13.20 24.94
CA HIS A 665 -14.46 -12.26 23.98
C HIS A 665 -14.82 -12.50 22.51
N TYR A 666 -15.27 -13.69 22.15
CA TYR A 666 -15.50 -14.10 20.75
C TYR A 666 -16.79 -13.53 20.17
N ALA A 667 -16.95 -13.58 18.85
CA ALA A 667 -18.14 -13.07 18.16
C ALA A 667 -19.43 -13.74 18.66
N ALA A 668 -19.39 -15.05 18.95
CA ALA A 668 -20.51 -15.76 19.58
C ALA A 668 -20.89 -15.19 20.95
N ASN A 669 -19.93 -14.72 21.77
CA ASN A 669 -20.22 -14.07 23.05
C ASN A 669 -20.88 -12.69 22.83
N ALA A 670 -20.43 -11.93 21.82
CA ALA A 670 -21.04 -10.65 21.46
C ALA A 670 -22.52 -10.82 21.06
N LEU A 671 -22.80 -11.78 20.17
CA LEU A 671 -24.16 -12.08 19.71
C LEU A 671 -25.04 -12.67 20.82
N ALA A 672 -24.49 -13.52 21.70
CA ALA A 672 -25.22 -14.07 22.86
C ALA A 672 -25.63 -13.00 23.88
N LYS A 673 -24.92 -11.87 23.95
CA LYS A 673 -25.32 -10.67 24.72
C LYS A 673 -26.37 -9.79 24.01
N GLY A 674 -26.88 -10.22 22.85
CA GLY A 674 -27.94 -9.53 22.10
C GLY A 674 -27.47 -8.43 21.15
N ASN A 675 -26.15 -8.29 20.93
CA ASN A 675 -25.61 -7.35 19.95
C ASN A 675 -25.96 -7.76 18.52
N ILE A 676 -25.99 -6.78 17.62
CA ILE A 676 -26.40 -6.95 16.22
C ILE A 676 -25.23 -6.55 15.32
N TYR A 677 -24.44 -7.55 14.95
CA TYR A 677 -23.22 -7.42 14.16
C TYR A 677 -23.31 -8.21 12.85
N GLY A 678 -22.79 -7.65 11.76
CA GLY A 678 -22.43 -8.39 10.55
C GLY A 678 -21.00 -8.92 10.62
N PHE A 679 -20.56 -9.67 9.61
CA PHE A 679 -19.25 -10.30 9.55
C PHE A 679 -18.44 -9.84 8.33
N VAL A 680 -17.15 -9.58 8.54
CA VAL A 680 -16.13 -9.31 7.52
C VAL A 680 -14.82 -10.01 7.85
N SER A 681 -13.89 -10.06 6.91
CA SER A 681 -12.51 -10.50 7.13
C SER A 681 -11.55 -9.51 6.46
N PHE A 682 -10.45 -9.19 7.14
CA PHE A 682 -9.43 -8.28 6.65
C PHE A 682 -8.02 -8.80 7.02
N SER A 683 -6.97 -8.18 6.48
CA SER A 683 -5.62 -8.78 6.46
C SER A 683 -4.78 -8.60 7.75
N ASP A 684 -4.60 -7.36 8.20
CA ASP A 684 -3.59 -6.92 9.18
C ASP A 684 -2.13 -7.24 8.73
N HIS A 685 -1.15 -7.00 9.63
CA HIS A 685 0.30 -6.93 9.43
C HIS A 685 0.87 -7.94 8.42
N GLY A 686 1.31 -7.40 7.28
CA GLY A 686 2.02 -8.12 6.22
C GLY A 686 1.22 -9.23 5.53
N SER A 687 -0.06 -9.45 5.85
CA SER A 687 -0.86 -10.54 5.29
C SER A 687 -1.38 -10.16 3.90
N THR A 688 -1.38 -11.10 2.96
CA THR A 688 -1.72 -10.84 1.54
C THR A 688 -2.54 -11.97 0.94
N HIS A 689 -3.52 -11.60 0.11
CA HIS A 689 -4.36 -12.47 -0.73
C HIS A 689 -5.19 -13.56 -0.02
N ASN A 690 -5.39 -13.46 1.30
CA ASN A 690 -6.05 -14.50 2.11
C ASN A 690 -7.03 -13.94 3.16
N SER A 691 -7.68 -12.81 2.86
CA SER A 691 -8.68 -12.19 3.73
C SER A 691 -9.60 -11.32 2.90
N TRP A 692 -10.89 -11.64 2.91
CA TRP A 692 -11.86 -11.11 1.98
C TRP A 692 -13.12 -10.65 2.71
N ALA A 693 -13.36 -9.34 2.71
CA ALA A 693 -14.64 -8.77 3.08
C ALA A 693 -15.51 -8.70 1.82
N GLY A 694 -16.48 -9.61 1.71
CA GLY A 694 -17.51 -9.53 0.68
C GLY A 694 -18.61 -8.56 1.09
N VAL A 695 -18.91 -7.58 0.24
CA VAL A 695 -19.97 -6.58 0.46
C VAL A 695 -20.94 -6.61 -0.71
N TRP A 696 -22.22 -6.80 -0.42
CA TRP A 696 -23.30 -6.75 -1.40
C TRP A 696 -23.84 -5.33 -1.52
N VAL A 697 -23.49 -4.65 -2.62
CA VAL A 697 -23.76 -3.24 -2.85
C VAL A 697 -24.89 -3.02 -3.87
N LEU A 698 -25.54 -1.87 -3.76
CA LEU A 698 -26.59 -1.39 -4.68
C LEU A 698 -26.06 -0.34 -5.67
N LYS A 699 -24.86 0.19 -5.41
CA LYS A 699 -24.07 1.06 -6.29
C LYS A 699 -22.62 0.59 -6.22
N GLU A 700 -21.88 0.67 -7.32
CA GLU A 700 -20.47 0.28 -7.37
C GLU A 700 -19.59 1.51 -7.09
N ASP A 701 -19.83 2.15 -5.93
CA ASP A 701 -19.14 3.35 -5.45
C ASP A 701 -18.93 3.31 -3.92
N ARG A 702 -18.22 4.31 -3.37
CA ARG A 702 -17.90 4.40 -1.94
C ARG A 702 -19.14 4.50 -1.05
N GLU A 703 -20.22 5.12 -1.51
CA GLU A 703 -21.50 5.15 -0.77
C GLU A 703 -22.12 3.75 -0.75
N GLY A 704 -22.14 3.04 -1.88
CA GLY A 704 -22.59 1.66 -1.98
C GLY A 704 -21.81 0.69 -1.08
N VAL A 705 -20.48 0.83 -0.97
CA VAL A 705 -19.65 0.02 -0.06
C VAL A 705 -20.00 0.31 1.40
N LEU A 706 -20.00 1.57 1.84
CA LEU A 706 -20.36 1.90 3.22
C LEU A 706 -21.84 1.62 3.52
N ASP A 707 -22.75 1.68 2.56
CA ASP A 707 -24.15 1.26 2.69
C ASP A 707 -24.26 -0.24 2.96
N GLY A 708 -23.63 -1.08 2.12
CA GLY A 708 -23.65 -2.53 2.27
C GLY A 708 -22.98 -2.99 3.57
N MET A 709 -21.85 -2.38 3.94
CA MET A 709 -21.21 -2.59 5.24
C MET A 709 -22.10 -2.16 6.41
N TYR A 710 -22.72 -0.98 6.33
CA TYR A 710 -23.57 -0.45 7.40
C TYR A 710 -24.83 -1.29 7.58
N GLU A 711 -25.52 -1.69 6.52
CA GLU A 711 -26.67 -2.63 6.59
C GLU A 711 -26.26 -4.09 6.84
N ARG A 712 -24.95 -4.36 7.03
CA ARG A 712 -24.39 -5.68 7.36
C ARG A 712 -24.59 -6.72 6.25
N HIS A 713 -24.84 -6.26 5.03
CA HIS A 713 -25.03 -7.05 3.80
C HIS A 713 -23.69 -7.61 3.30
N THR A 714 -23.01 -8.35 4.18
CA THR A 714 -21.60 -8.74 4.05
C THR A 714 -21.37 -10.23 4.33
N PHE A 715 -20.16 -10.70 4.00
CA PHE A 715 -19.61 -11.94 4.51
C PHE A 715 -18.10 -11.83 4.72
N ALA A 716 -17.58 -12.66 5.61
CA ALA A 716 -16.15 -12.88 5.85
C ALA A 716 -15.70 -14.13 5.10
N ALA A 717 -14.53 -14.12 4.47
CA ALA A 717 -13.88 -15.34 3.97
C ALA A 717 -12.36 -15.23 4.05
N SER A 718 -11.67 -16.36 4.25
CA SER A 718 -10.20 -16.45 4.25
C SER A 718 -9.60 -16.84 2.89
N ASP A 719 -10.44 -17.21 1.92
CA ASP A 719 -10.15 -17.43 0.49
C ASP A 719 -11.37 -16.90 -0.34
N GLU A 720 -11.35 -16.93 -1.67
CA GLU A 720 -12.44 -16.49 -2.58
C GLU A 720 -13.68 -17.41 -2.56
N ILE A 721 -14.19 -17.69 -1.37
CA ILE A 721 -15.39 -18.51 -1.11
C ILE A 721 -16.63 -17.60 -1.19
N VAL A 722 -17.21 -17.48 -2.39
CA VAL A 722 -18.40 -16.64 -2.63
C VAL A 722 -19.67 -17.33 -2.15
N ALA A 723 -20.27 -16.81 -1.08
CA ALA A 723 -21.56 -17.25 -0.54
C ALA A 723 -22.70 -16.29 -0.94
N LYS A 724 -23.58 -16.72 -1.86
CA LYS A 724 -24.84 -16.02 -2.18
C LYS A 724 -25.96 -16.62 -1.36
N VAL A 725 -26.41 -15.95 -0.30
CA VAL A 725 -27.40 -16.49 0.65
C VAL A 725 -28.54 -15.50 0.86
N THR A 726 -29.78 -16.00 0.91
CA THR A 726 -30.97 -15.21 1.30
C THR A 726 -31.87 -16.02 2.23
N ALA A 727 -32.76 -15.35 2.95
CA ALA A 727 -33.72 -15.99 3.85
C ALA A 727 -35.13 -15.44 3.61
N GLY A 728 -35.97 -16.19 2.89
CA GLY A 728 -37.33 -15.73 2.54
C GLY A 728 -37.39 -14.44 1.72
N GLY A 729 -36.30 -14.07 1.04
CA GLY A 729 -36.15 -12.81 0.32
C GLY A 729 -35.30 -11.74 1.02
N HIS A 730 -34.97 -11.92 2.29
CA HIS A 730 -34.07 -11.05 3.07
C HIS A 730 -32.59 -11.30 2.78
N MET A 731 -31.76 -10.29 3.03
CA MET A 731 -30.30 -10.34 2.95
C MET A 731 -29.66 -10.73 4.30
N PRO A 732 -28.45 -11.35 4.29
CA PRO A 732 -27.61 -11.45 5.49
C PRO A 732 -27.43 -10.07 6.10
N GLY A 733 -27.61 -9.92 7.41
CA GLY A 733 -27.59 -8.62 8.09
C GLY A 733 -28.97 -7.98 8.36
N ASP A 734 -30.03 -8.41 7.66
CA ASP A 734 -31.40 -7.93 7.88
C ASP A 734 -31.98 -8.34 9.26
N GLU A 735 -32.88 -7.52 9.79
CA GLU A 735 -33.68 -7.76 10.99
C GLU A 735 -35.17 -7.76 10.66
N TRP A 736 -35.92 -8.81 11.01
CA TRP A 736 -37.38 -8.86 10.79
C TRP A 736 -38.15 -9.72 11.79
N ASN A 737 -39.48 -9.58 11.75
CA ASN A 737 -40.42 -10.35 12.56
C ASN A 737 -41.12 -11.43 11.71
N VAL A 738 -41.40 -12.59 12.30
CA VAL A 738 -42.13 -13.70 11.66
C VAL A 738 -43.36 -14.05 12.51
N SER A 739 -44.53 -13.67 12.01
CA SER A 739 -45.83 -14.02 12.58
C SER A 739 -46.34 -15.36 12.03
N GLY A 740 -46.96 -16.19 12.88
CA GLY A 740 -47.57 -17.45 12.44
C GLY A 740 -46.61 -18.65 12.34
N GLY A 741 -45.49 -18.62 13.07
CA GLY A 741 -44.67 -19.79 13.40
C GLY A 741 -43.90 -20.48 12.26
N LYS A 742 -44.02 -20.03 10.99
CA LYS A 742 -43.31 -20.64 9.86
C LYS A 742 -41.99 -19.93 9.59
N ALA A 743 -40.89 -20.54 10.02
CA ALA A 743 -39.54 -20.04 9.75
C ALA A 743 -39.28 -19.75 8.26
N PRO A 744 -38.50 -18.70 7.94
CA PRO A 744 -38.10 -18.41 6.57
C PRO A 744 -37.24 -19.54 6.02
N ARG A 745 -37.26 -19.72 4.69
CA ARG A 745 -36.40 -20.68 4.01
C ARG A 745 -35.06 -20.01 3.71
N ILE A 746 -33.98 -20.60 4.21
CA ILE A 746 -32.60 -20.17 3.94
C ILE A 746 -32.14 -20.90 2.67
N GLU A 747 -31.75 -20.12 1.67
CA GLU A 747 -31.32 -20.62 0.36
C GLU A 747 -29.92 -20.07 0.07
N ALA A 748 -28.98 -20.96 -0.27
CA ALA A 748 -27.61 -20.57 -0.61
C ALA A 748 -27.18 -21.15 -1.96
N THR A 749 -26.39 -20.37 -2.70
CA THR A 749 -25.52 -20.86 -3.78
C THR A 749 -24.10 -20.43 -3.48
N ILE A 750 -23.19 -21.39 -3.41
CA ILE A 750 -21.81 -21.21 -2.97
C ILE A 750 -20.87 -21.63 -4.11
N ALA A 751 -19.84 -20.83 -4.35
CA ALA A 751 -18.69 -21.16 -5.18
C ALA A 751 -17.41 -21.00 -4.34
N ALA A 752 -16.38 -21.75 -4.69
CA ALA A 752 -15.14 -21.90 -3.93
C ALA A 752 -13.98 -22.21 -4.91
N MET A 753 -12.75 -21.84 -4.57
CA MET A 753 -11.56 -22.05 -5.41
C MET A 753 -11.15 -23.53 -5.43
N ASP A 754 -11.29 -24.20 -4.28
CA ASP A 754 -11.09 -25.64 -4.15
C ASP A 754 -12.39 -26.36 -3.67
N ARG A 755 -12.30 -27.66 -3.45
CA ARG A 755 -13.38 -28.54 -2.99
C ARG A 755 -13.99 -28.04 -1.68
N ILE A 756 -15.32 -27.94 -1.68
CA ILE A 756 -16.11 -27.73 -0.47
C ILE A 756 -16.17 -29.04 0.34
N LEU A 757 -15.82 -28.96 1.62
CA LEU A 757 -15.75 -30.06 2.59
C LEU A 757 -17.02 -30.18 3.45
N ARG A 758 -17.62 -29.03 3.79
CA ARG A 758 -18.82 -28.90 4.61
C ARG A 758 -19.49 -27.55 4.38
N VAL A 759 -20.81 -27.49 4.52
CA VAL A 759 -21.58 -26.26 4.68
C VAL A 759 -22.52 -26.46 5.87
N ASP A 760 -22.53 -25.52 6.81
CA ASP A 760 -23.35 -25.58 8.02
C ASP A 760 -24.27 -24.37 8.13
N VAL A 761 -25.45 -24.56 8.72
CA VAL A 761 -26.29 -23.46 9.21
C VAL A 761 -26.17 -23.42 10.73
N VAL A 762 -25.78 -22.26 11.25
CA VAL A 762 -25.70 -21.99 12.68
C VAL A 762 -26.94 -21.18 13.08
N LYS A 763 -27.64 -21.62 14.13
CA LYS A 763 -28.70 -20.87 14.83
C LYS A 763 -28.26 -20.67 16.27
N ASP A 764 -28.23 -19.42 16.74
CA ASP A 764 -27.96 -19.09 18.16
C ASP A 764 -26.70 -19.78 18.73
N GLY A 765 -25.63 -19.82 17.93
CA GLY A 765 -24.34 -20.46 18.27
C GLY A 765 -24.28 -21.97 18.11
N LYS A 766 -25.32 -22.64 17.61
CA LYS A 766 -25.43 -24.10 17.47
C LYS A 766 -25.63 -24.52 16.01
N TYR A 767 -25.00 -25.61 15.58
CA TYR A 767 -25.20 -26.15 14.23
C TYR A 767 -26.57 -26.85 14.16
N VAL A 768 -27.48 -26.32 13.34
CA VAL A 768 -28.85 -26.85 13.14
C VAL A 768 -29.03 -27.53 11.78
N TYR A 769 -28.07 -27.37 10.88
CA TYR A 769 -27.98 -28.15 9.65
C TYR A 769 -26.51 -28.28 9.22
N THR A 770 -26.16 -29.44 8.65
CA THR A 770 -24.86 -29.73 8.07
C THR A 770 -25.06 -30.49 6.76
N MET A 771 -24.40 -30.06 5.68
CA MET A 771 -24.26 -30.83 4.45
C MET A 771 -22.80 -30.98 4.05
N ARG A 772 -22.47 -32.06 3.33
CA ARG A 772 -21.13 -32.34 2.81
C ARG A 772 -21.22 -32.57 1.29
N PRO A 773 -20.88 -31.57 0.45
CA PRO A 773 -20.94 -31.70 -1.01
C PRO A 773 -20.07 -32.85 -1.54
N ASN A 774 -20.50 -33.49 -2.62
CA ASN A 774 -19.75 -34.58 -3.24
C ASN A 774 -18.55 -34.05 -4.06
N ARG A 775 -17.48 -33.67 -3.36
CA ARG A 775 -16.16 -33.28 -3.88
C ARG A 775 -16.09 -32.06 -4.83
N GLY A 776 -17.19 -31.38 -5.11
CA GLY A 776 -17.21 -30.20 -5.99
C GLY A 776 -16.76 -28.89 -5.33
N THR A 777 -16.42 -27.91 -6.18
CA THR A 777 -16.14 -26.49 -5.87
C THR A 777 -17.40 -25.63 -5.73
N ALA A 778 -18.59 -26.21 -5.93
CA ALA A 778 -19.87 -25.51 -5.85
C ALA A 778 -20.89 -26.30 -5.02
N ALA A 779 -21.75 -25.58 -4.29
CA ALA A 779 -22.81 -26.15 -3.47
C ALA A 779 -24.10 -25.32 -3.54
N LYS A 780 -25.23 -25.97 -3.26
CA LYS A 780 -26.53 -25.32 -3.09
C LYS A 780 -27.21 -25.83 -1.82
N LEU A 781 -27.68 -24.90 -1.00
CA LEU A 781 -28.44 -25.15 0.23
C LEU A 781 -29.90 -24.75 0.00
N ASN A 782 -30.81 -25.55 0.55
CA ASN A 782 -32.22 -25.16 0.69
C ASN A 782 -32.75 -25.76 2.00
N TRP A 783 -32.83 -24.94 3.05
CA TRP A 783 -33.16 -25.37 4.40
C TRP A 783 -34.22 -24.45 5.03
N ARG A 784 -34.90 -24.94 6.07
CA ARG A 784 -35.86 -24.18 6.88
C ARG A 784 -35.79 -24.74 8.30
N ASP A 785 -35.80 -23.86 9.29
CA ASP A 785 -35.92 -24.28 10.68
C ASP A 785 -37.26 -24.98 10.92
N SER A 786 -37.21 -26.20 11.46
CA SER A 786 -38.36 -26.99 11.88
C SER A 786 -38.77 -26.71 13.33
N GLU A 787 -37.88 -26.10 14.11
CA GLU A 787 -38.05 -25.85 15.55
C GLU A 787 -37.82 -24.36 15.90
N PRO A 788 -38.55 -23.41 15.27
CA PRO A 788 -38.48 -22.00 15.62
C PRO A 788 -38.98 -21.76 17.04
N SER A 789 -38.17 -21.06 17.83
CA SER A 789 -38.42 -20.72 19.23
C SER A 789 -38.90 -19.28 19.34
N PRO A 790 -39.95 -18.97 20.14
CA PRO A 790 -40.41 -17.60 20.34
C PRO A 790 -39.29 -16.65 20.82
N GLY A 791 -39.35 -15.39 20.37
CA GLY A 791 -38.28 -14.41 20.60
C GLY A 791 -37.29 -14.31 19.43
N ARG A 792 -36.14 -13.68 19.66
CA ARG A 792 -35.12 -13.42 18.64
C ARG A 792 -34.12 -14.58 18.55
N SER A 793 -33.98 -15.13 17.35
CA SER A 793 -32.85 -15.99 16.95
C SER A 793 -32.01 -15.30 15.88
N TYR A 794 -30.74 -15.67 15.78
CA TYR A 794 -29.87 -15.30 14.65
C TYR A 794 -29.41 -16.54 13.87
N TYR A 795 -29.24 -16.40 12.55
CA TYR A 795 -28.85 -17.49 11.65
C TYR A 795 -27.70 -17.07 10.73
N TYR A 796 -26.64 -17.87 10.61
CA TYR A 796 -25.61 -17.66 9.59
C TYR A 796 -25.14 -18.97 8.96
N VAL A 797 -24.54 -18.87 7.76
CA VAL A 797 -23.97 -20.00 7.04
C VAL A 797 -22.45 -20.01 7.19
N ARG A 798 -21.90 -21.18 7.52
CA ARG A 798 -20.46 -21.47 7.48
C ARG A 798 -20.16 -22.31 6.24
N VAL A 799 -19.10 -21.99 5.52
CA VAL A 799 -18.59 -22.78 4.40
C VAL A 799 -17.17 -23.21 4.73
N PHE A 800 -16.87 -24.49 4.53
CA PHE A 800 -15.53 -25.06 4.68
C PHE A 800 -15.02 -25.53 3.34
N GLN A 801 -13.93 -24.96 2.86
CA GLN A 801 -13.19 -25.38 1.68
C GLN A 801 -11.90 -26.10 2.13
N ARG A 802 -11.39 -27.01 1.29
CA ARG A 802 -10.01 -27.49 1.44
C ARG A 802 -9.06 -26.32 1.17
N ASP A 803 -8.07 -26.17 2.04
CA ASP A 803 -6.96 -25.25 1.85
C ASP A 803 -6.11 -25.75 0.65
N PRO A 804 -5.90 -24.94 -0.41
CA PRO A 804 -5.20 -25.38 -1.61
C PRO A 804 -3.67 -25.45 -1.39
N GLU A 805 -3.12 -24.64 -0.49
CA GLU A 805 -1.69 -24.61 -0.15
C GLU A 805 -1.30 -25.74 0.80
N ASN A 806 -2.18 -26.00 1.78
CA ASN A 806 -2.00 -26.98 2.85
C ASN A 806 -3.23 -27.92 2.96
N PRO A 807 -3.44 -28.85 2.00
CA PRO A 807 -4.60 -29.73 1.97
C PRO A 807 -4.90 -30.58 3.22
N GLU A 808 -3.90 -30.79 4.08
CA GLU A 808 -4.00 -31.57 5.33
C GLU A 808 -4.13 -30.67 6.58
N GLY A 809 -4.03 -29.35 6.43
CA GLY A 809 -4.05 -28.34 7.50
C GLY A 809 -5.45 -27.95 8.00
N ASP A 810 -5.56 -26.74 8.56
CA ASP A 810 -6.88 -26.14 8.81
C ASP A 810 -7.54 -25.80 7.47
N PRO A 811 -8.87 -25.95 7.33
CA PRO A 811 -9.58 -25.58 6.11
C PRO A 811 -9.57 -24.07 5.88
N GLU A 812 -9.90 -23.66 4.66
CA GLU A 812 -10.34 -22.29 4.36
C GLU A 812 -11.83 -22.15 4.73
N ILE A 813 -12.23 -21.00 5.28
CA ILE A 813 -13.54 -20.83 5.91
C ILE A 813 -14.19 -19.51 5.46
N ALA A 814 -15.51 -19.54 5.25
CA ALA A 814 -16.33 -18.34 5.09
C ALA A 814 -17.55 -18.34 6.02
N TRP A 815 -17.97 -17.14 6.41
CA TRP A 815 -19.08 -16.84 7.32
C TRP A 815 -19.94 -15.73 6.74
N THR A 816 -21.23 -16.00 6.45
CA THR A 816 -22.17 -14.90 6.12
C THR A 816 -22.48 -14.07 7.35
N SER A 817 -22.77 -12.78 7.20
CA SER A 817 -23.45 -12.03 8.26
C SER A 817 -24.70 -12.77 8.78
N PRO A 818 -25.07 -12.62 10.06
CA PRO A 818 -26.29 -13.23 10.57
C PRO A 818 -27.55 -12.56 10.02
N PHE A 819 -28.55 -13.36 9.68
CA PHE A 819 -29.95 -12.95 9.65
C PHE A 819 -30.47 -12.85 11.08
N TYR A 820 -31.30 -11.86 11.41
CA TYR A 820 -31.91 -11.72 12.74
C TYR A 820 -33.44 -11.83 12.65
N VAL A 821 -33.99 -12.91 13.18
CA VAL A 821 -35.41 -13.26 13.03
C VAL A 821 -36.08 -13.29 14.39
N THR A 822 -37.13 -12.48 14.58
CA THR A 822 -37.92 -12.46 15.81
C THR A 822 -39.25 -13.19 15.59
N TYR A 823 -39.40 -14.35 16.21
CA TYR A 823 -40.61 -15.16 16.17
C TYR A 823 -41.65 -14.67 17.18
N GLN A 824 -42.88 -14.50 16.70
CA GLN A 824 -44.06 -14.08 17.47
C GLN A 824 -44.99 -15.27 17.73
#